data_AF-A0A1Q9F358-F1
#
_entry.id   AF-A0A1Q9F358-F1
#
_cell.length_a   1.000
_cell.length_b   1.000
_cell.length_c   1.000
_cell.angle_alpha   90.00
_cell.angle_beta   90.00
_cell.angle_gamma   90.00
#
_symmetry.space_group_name_H-M   'P 1'
#
loop_
_entity.id
_entity.type
_entity.pdbx_description
1 polymer ?
#
loop_
_entity_poly.entity_id
_entity_poly.type
_entity_poly.pdbx_seq_one_letter_code
_entity_poly.pdbx_strand_id
1 'polypeptide(L)'
;MTALALVQQSVASCPDQPALRFLTTERTLGCLTYRQVWQLSGLIADRLQGGVLGVAIDDGPYLALAELAGWRRGMVLVPLDPHDPVSRLSHVAKESQATCLVTKDWGDAKKLAEIGRVLDLSTEVPLSSDLASPEPEPLAALDPTSPAYMWFTSGSTGQPKGVLISHQAFCNWCKVKNPPQSICSSSVVLIASASTFDPSIGDIFATWAVGGTVAVAPRMLFFANLGWAIDRLEVTHVTCTPSLWQSLENGMDLPSLTSVCLGGERAPQPLLDQWAPALKLLNTYGTTECTVWQTLRHMLPGDRATLVGRPYPGNEVRIFERDGLAQQKDEEVGEIVQGGVQVGIGYHNRPELTAAKFVELPNLPGRWYRTGDGGRLLDGELEVMGRFDNQVKIRGMRVELGEIESAVVQTSSGIIANCSVKLRDGFLVAYCQVSVDAAVMMHEPYCVLPVVSDFLLTRSSTELPRHMLPSRFVLMQRLPLTQNGKVDTKALPESVDVSSTSSSSLTALERVVASVWEEVLKRSGVGPNDHFLALGGHSMSVLQVSRRLVALATAAGQDASPASPLGIILSPEKLIHSPRLRIYCQMLARGGVRFPGTDASVTEEKISEEDVAELRINYVKHKVQRGDRDPELDHGAWEQVPEDTAEQLLCRAAEAGLVPLVRLLLREGAPVEGGTLQGQYARHGSTPLILAVMGNHVCCAEELLQHRAQPQQRDAHGMPTLLKAAERCGQRMVELLLEARADVEATDTASRSERGLARNEGNAGADWLDRWNRTPLHWAVFHGHVEVCQVLVEAGARTSGTVGEHAGRFFIATEACGNLPHRVLKQTASFVTPRALATERFPDGGPIRKLLDSKV
;
A
#
# COMPACT_ATOMS: atom_id res chain seq x y z
N MET A 1 -3.36 24.34 -36.34
CA MET A 1 -3.09 25.21 -35.18
C MET A 1 -2.52 24.34 -34.07
N THR A 2 -1.54 24.84 -33.33
CA THR A 2 -0.85 24.10 -32.27
C THR A 2 -1.26 24.66 -30.91
N ALA A 3 -1.04 23.88 -29.85
CA ALA A 3 -1.45 24.28 -28.51
C ALA A 3 -0.64 25.50 -28.01
N LEU A 4 0.64 25.59 -28.41
CA LEU A 4 1.47 26.78 -28.20
C LEU A 4 0.85 28.04 -28.83
N ALA A 5 0.32 27.93 -30.06
CA ALA A 5 -0.29 29.06 -30.76
C ALA A 5 -1.56 29.58 -30.05
N LEU A 6 -2.34 28.71 -29.41
CA LEU A 6 -3.50 29.11 -28.59
C LEU A 6 -3.08 30.00 -27.43
N VAL A 7 -2.02 29.61 -26.71
CA VAL A 7 -1.51 30.39 -25.57
C VAL A 7 -0.87 31.69 -26.03
N GLN A 8 -0.11 31.66 -27.13
CA GLN A 8 0.55 32.84 -27.69
C GLN A 8 -0.47 33.93 -28.05
N GLN A 9 -1.63 33.55 -28.60
CA GLN A 9 -2.71 34.49 -28.89
C GLN A 9 -3.23 35.17 -27.62
N SER A 10 -3.42 34.42 -26.53
CA SER A 10 -3.86 34.97 -25.25
C SER A 10 -2.80 35.86 -24.62
N VAL A 11 -1.52 35.46 -24.63
CA VAL A 11 -0.39 36.28 -24.16
C VAL A 11 -0.36 37.63 -24.88
N ALA A 12 -0.58 37.66 -26.20
CA ALA A 12 -0.63 38.90 -26.97
C ALA A 12 -1.86 39.77 -26.63
N SER A 13 -3.01 39.14 -26.38
CA SER A 13 -4.27 39.86 -26.14
C SER A 13 -4.45 40.37 -24.70
N CYS A 14 -3.89 39.67 -23.71
CA CYS A 14 -4.10 39.96 -22.29
C CYS A 14 -2.84 39.68 -21.44
N PRO A 15 -1.68 40.29 -21.75
CA PRO A 15 -0.39 39.96 -21.13
C PRO A 15 -0.37 40.15 -19.61
N ASP A 16 -1.10 41.12 -19.09
CA ASP A 16 -1.09 41.51 -17.68
C ASP A 16 -2.26 40.90 -16.88
N GLN A 17 -3.12 40.10 -17.52
CA GLN A 17 -4.17 39.35 -16.83
C GLN A 17 -3.59 38.14 -16.08
N PRO A 18 -4.18 37.72 -14.95
CA PRO A 18 -3.81 36.48 -14.25
C PRO A 18 -3.97 35.25 -15.15
N ALA A 19 -2.87 34.54 -15.42
CA ALA A 19 -2.88 33.25 -16.10
C ALA A 19 -2.91 32.09 -15.10
N LEU A 20 -2.20 32.23 -13.98
CA LEU A 20 -2.18 31.26 -12.88
C LEU A 20 -2.50 31.96 -11.56
N ARG A 21 -3.38 31.36 -10.77
CA ARG A 21 -3.54 31.61 -9.34
C ARG A 21 -3.23 30.32 -8.60
N PHE A 22 -2.41 30.37 -7.57
CA PHE A 22 -2.02 29.14 -6.88
C PHE A 22 -1.85 29.32 -5.38
N LEU A 23 -2.10 28.25 -4.64
CA LEU A 23 -1.75 28.17 -3.23
C LEU A 23 -0.37 27.54 -3.06
N THR A 24 0.41 28.02 -2.11
CA THR A 24 1.61 27.32 -1.64
C THR A 24 1.26 26.32 -0.55
N THR A 25 2.20 25.44 -0.20
CA THR A 25 2.10 24.52 0.95
C THR A 25 1.84 25.27 2.26
N GLU A 26 2.34 26.49 2.39
CA GLU A 26 2.12 27.41 3.51
C GLU A 26 0.78 28.17 3.41
N ARG A 27 -0.11 27.78 2.49
CA ARG A 27 -1.43 28.40 2.24
C ARG A 27 -1.36 29.87 1.81
N THR A 28 -0.23 30.31 1.26
CA THR A 28 -0.11 31.66 0.69
C THR A 28 -0.67 31.67 -0.73
N LEU A 29 -1.31 32.78 -1.11
CA LEU A 29 -1.87 32.96 -2.45
C LEU A 29 -0.83 33.63 -3.35
N GLY A 30 -0.45 32.94 -4.42
CA GLY A 30 0.41 33.44 -5.49
C GLY A 30 -0.37 33.65 -6.79
N CYS A 31 0.19 34.49 -7.68
CA CYS A 31 -0.38 34.79 -8.98
C CYS A 31 0.73 35.01 -10.01
N LEU A 32 0.57 34.48 -11.23
CA LEU A 32 1.41 34.78 -12.39
C LEU A 32 0.52 35.29 -13.53
N THR A 33 0.94 36.39 -14.15
CA THR A 33 0.32 36.94 -15.35
C THR A 33 0.67 36.12 -16.60
N TYR A 34 -0.08 36.29 -17.69
CA TYR A 34 0.24 35.67 -18.98
C TYR A 34 1.67 35.98 -19.44
N ARG A 35 2.13 37.22 -19.26
CA ARG A 35 3.50 37.65 -19.57
C ARG A 35 4.53 36.85 -18.75
N GLN A 36 4.32 36.74 -17.43
CA GLN A 36 5.25 36.00 -16.55
C GLN A 36 5.26 34.51 -16.86
N VAL A 37 4.09 33.90 -17.12
CA VAL A 37 3.99 32.49 -17.55
C VAL A 37 4.76 32.27 -18.85
N TRP A 38 4.59 33.17 -19.82
CA TRP A 38 5.32 33.10 -21.09
C TRP A 38 6.83 33.18 -20.89
N GLN A 39 7.32 34.16 -20.11
CA GLN A 39 8.75 34.36 -19.83
C GLN A 39 9.36 33.19 -19.06
N LEU A 40 8.73 32.73 -17.97
CA LEU A 40 9.20 31.59 -17.17
C LEU A 40 9.25 30.30 -18.00
N SER A 41 8.22 30.04 -18.81
CA SER A 41 8.24 28.87 -19.73
C SER A 41 9.34 28.98 -20.79
N GLY A 42 9.72 30.19 -21.21
CA GLY A 42 10.88 30.45 -22.07
C GLY A 42 12.20 30.07 -21.40
N LEU A 43 12.42 30.50 -20.15
CA LEU A 43 13.62 30.14 -19.38
C LEU A 43 13.74 28.62 -19.17
N ILE A 44 12.62 27.94 -18.93
CA ILE A 44 12.60 26.47 -18.84
C ILE A 44 12.93 25.86 -20.21
N ALA A 45 12.33 26.37 -21.28
CA ALA A 45 12.57 25.88 -22.64
C ALA A 45 14.04 25.96 -23.05
N ASP A 46 14.80 26.97 -22.63
CA ASP A 46 16.26 27.10 -22.89
C ASP A 46 17.10 25.96 -22.33
N ARG A 47 16.57 25.22 -21.35
CA ARG A 47 17.26 24.08 -20.76
C ARG A 47 16.92 22.76 -21.47
N LEU A 48 15.92 22.74 -22.35
CA LEU A 48 15.40 21.55 -23.03
C LEU A 48 15.99 21.38 -24.44
N GLN A 49 16.20 20.13 -24.87
CA GLN A 49 16.90 19.79 -26.13
C GLN A 49 16.02 19.11 -27.20
N GLY A 50 14.69 19.15 -27.07
CA GLY A 50 13.75 18.52 -28.00
C GLY A 50 13.54 17.01 -27.74
N GLY A 51 12.58 16.39 -28.44
CA GLY A 51 12.22 14.97 -28.26
C GLY A 51 11.02 14.76 -27.34
N VAL A 52 11.14 13.83 -26.38
CA VAL A 52 10.05 13.48 -25.45
C VAL A 52 10.40 13.98 -24.05
N LEU A 53 9.50 14.76 -23.44
CA LEU A 53 9.68 15.35 -22.11
C LEU A 53 8.84 14.58 -21.09
N GLY A 54 9.50 13.90 -20.15
CA GLY A 54 8.82 13.38 -18.96
C GLY A 54 8.59 14.48 -17.93
N VAL A 55 7.35 14.69 -17.51
CA VAL A 55 6.94 15.72 -16.55
C VAL A 55 6.57 15.04 -15.23
N ALA A 56 7.55 14.93 -14.33
CA ALA A 56 7.40 14.36 -12.99
C ALA A 56 7.04 15.45 -11.97
N ILE A 57 5.91 16.10 -12.22
CA ILE A 57 5.35 17.17 -11.39
C ILE A 57 3.85 16.88 -11.25
N ASP A 58 3.36 16.78 -10.02
CA ASP A 58 1.98 16.40 -9.74
C ASP A 58 1.05 17.60 -9.49
N ASP A 59 1.59 18.71 -9.00
CA ASP A 59 0.83 19.93 -8.71
C ASP A 59 1.66 21.24 -8.78
N GLY A 60 0.96 22.35 -8.57
CA GLY A 60 1.53 23.69 -8.51
C GLY A 60 1.77 24.35 -9.88
N PRO A 61 2.30 25.60 -9.87
CA PRO A 61 2.47 26.39 -11.10
C PRO A 61 3.49 25.78 -12.07
N TYR A 62 4.47 25.01 -11.56
CA TYR A 62 5.52 24.41 -12.38
C TYR A 62 5.01 23.37 -13.38
N LEU A 63 3.90 22.68 -13.08
CA LEU A 63 3.29 21.73 -14.02
C LEU A 63 2.94 22.42 -15.35
N ALA A 64 2.14 23.49 -15.28
CA ALA A 64 1.70 24.22 -16.47
C ALA A 64 2.87 24.93 -17.18
N LEU A 65 3.85 25.43 -16.43
CA LEU A 65 5.07 26.04 -16.99
C LEU A 65 5.93 25.02 -17.76
N ALA A 66 6.10 23.81 -17.22
CA ALA A 66 6.86 22.72 -17.82
C ALA A 66 6.20 22.21 -19.12
N GLU A 67 4.88 21.99 -19.10
CA GLU A 67 4.13 21.55 -20.28
C GLU A 67 4.22 22.58 -21.42
N LEU A 68 4.04 23.87 -21.10
CA LEU A 68 4.20 24.94 -22.09
C LEU A 68 5.64 25.00 -22.63
N ALA A 69 6.65 24.89 -21.76
CA ALA A 69 8.05 24.90 -22.15
C ALA A 69 8.43 23.72 -23.08
N GLY A 70 7.89 22.53 -22.83
CA GLY A 70 8.07 21.38 -23.71
C GLY A 70 7.53 21.65 -25.12
N TRP A 71 6.32 22.20 -25.23
CA TRP A 71 5.75 22.58 -26.53
C TRP A 71 6.48 23.74 -27.21
N ARG A 72 7.09 24.69 -26.46
CA ARG A 72 7.99 25.68 -27.05
C ARG A 72 9.20 25.05 -27.74
N ARG A 73 9.61 23.86 -27.30
CA ARG A 73 10.68 23.05 -27.90
C ARG A 73 10.18 21.94 -28.82
N GLY A 74 8.88 21.93 -29.16
CA GLY A 74 8.30 20.92 -30.03
C GLY A 74 8.31 19.51 -29.47
N MET A 75 8.36 19.38 -28.14
CA MET A 75 8.46 18.10 -27.47
C MET A 75 7.10 17.43 -27.31
N VAL A 76 7.10 16.10 -27.27
CA VAL A 76 5.94 15.30 -26.85
C VAL A 76 5.96 15.19 -25.34
N LEU A 77 4.88 15.59 -24.69
CA LEU A 77 4.77 15.58 -23.23
C LEU A 77 4.34 14.19 -22.72
N VAL A 78 4.97 13.71 -21.64
CA VAL A 78 4.62 12.46 -20.94
C VAL A 78 4.53 12.75 -19.45
N PRO A 79 3.36 12.64 -18.82
CA PRO A 79 3.22 12.89 -17.39
C PRO A 79 3.76 11.68 -16.62
N LEU A 80 4.39 11.95 -15.50
CA LEU A 80 4.89 10.94 -14.57
C LEU A 80 4.38 11.32 -13.18
N ASP A 81 3.79 10.38 -12.45
CA ASP A 81 3.42 10.65 -11.05
C ASP A 81 4.68 10.52 -10.18
N PRO A 82 5.22 11.61 -9.59
CA PRO A 82 6.40 11.55 -8.74
C PRO A 82 6.24 10.66 -7.49
N HIS A 83 5.02 10.23 -7.18
CA HIS A 83 4.71 9.30 -6.08
C HIS A 83 4.68 7.82 -6.52
N ASP A 84 4.77 7.53 -7.83
CA ASP A 84 4.87 6.17 -8.32
C ASP A 84 6.24 5.53 -7.97
N PRO A 85 6.33 4.19 -7.87
CA PRO A 85 7.60 3.50 -7.68
C PRO A 85 8.61 3.83 -8.78
N VAL A 86 9.90 3.85 -8.45
CA VAL A 86 10.97 4.16 -9.42
C VAL A 86 10.96 3.20 -10.60
N SER A 87 10.73 1.91 -10.37
CA SER A 87 10.57 0.89 -11.42
C SER A 87 9.50 1.29 -12.44
N ARG A 88 8.32 1.73 -11.98
CA ARG A 88 7.20 2.19 -12.79
C ARG A 88 7.56 3.46 -13.57
N LEU A 89 8.20 4.42 -12.91
CA LEU A 89 8.69 5.66 -13.53
C LEU A 89 9.72 5.37 -14.64
N SER A 90 10.72 4.53 -14.34
CA SER A 90 11.74 4.06 -15.28
C SER A 90 11.12 3.32 -16.46
N HIS A 91 10.12 2.48 -16.22
CA HIS A 91 9.41 1.76 -17.26
C HIS A 91 8.70 2.72 -18.22
N VAL A 92 7.91 3.67 -17.72
CA VAL A 92 7.19 4.65 -18.56
C VAL A 92 8.16 5.53 -19.32
N ALA A 93 9.19 6.05 -18.66
CA ALA A 93 10.18 6.89 -19.30
C ALA A 93 10.94 6.15 -20.41
N LYS A 94 11.28 4.87 -20.20
CA LYS A 94 11.90 4.02 -21.23
C LYS A 94 10.94 3.69 -22.37
N GLU A 95 9.70 3.29 -22.08
CA GLU A 95 8.69 2.95 -23.10
C GLU A 95 8.32 4.18 -23.95
N SER A 96 8.27 5.36 -23.34
CA SER A 96 8.03 6.63 -24.04
C SER A 96 9.25 7.22 -24.75
N GLN A 97 10.44 6.66 -24.51
CA GLN A 97 11.72 7.20 -25.02
C GLN A 97 11.98 8.65 -24.57
N ALA A 98 11.63 8.97 -23.32
CA ALA A 98 11.87 10.29 -22.73
C ALA A 98 13.37 10.65 -22.79
N THR A 99 13.69 11.80 -23.37
CA THR A 99 15.07 12.30 -23.51
C THR A 99 15.48 13.20 -22.34
N CYS A 100 14.50 13.78 -21.65
CA CYS A 100 14.68 14.65 -20.50
C CYS A 100 13.48 14.50 -19.56
N LEU A 101 13.74 14.64 -18.26
CA LEU A 101 12.75 14.66 -17.21
C LEU A 101 12.78 16.01 -16.50
N VAL A 102 11.62 16.57 -16.19
CA VAL A 102 11.49 17.76 -15.34
C VAL A 102 10.75 17.40 -14.06
N THR A 103 11.21 17.95 -12.94
CA THR A 103 10.63 17.75 -11.62
C THR A 103 10.62 19.05 -10.82
N LYS A 104 10.10 19.02 -9.59
CA LYS A 104 10.04 20.15 -8.67
C LYS A 104 10.20 19.65 -7.24
N ASP A 105 11.20 20.16 -6.53
CA ASP A 105 11.43 19.90 -5.09
C ASP A 105 11.49 18.40 -4.74
N TRP A 106 11.85 17.57 -5.71
CA TRP A 106 11.85 16.12 -5.53
C TRP A 106 13.19 15.71 -4.93
N GLY A 107 13.21 15.57 -3.60
CA GLY A 107 14.41 15.28 -2.81
C GLY A 107 15.16 14.00 -3.22
N ASP A 108 14.52 13.15 -4.03
CA ASP A 108 15.03 11.92 -4.61
C ASP A 108 15.38 12.04 -6.10
N ALA A 109 15.60 13.24 -6.67
CA ALA A 109 15.98 13.47 -8.08
C ALA A 109 17.09 12.54 -8.61
N LYS A 110 17.98 12.06 -7.73
CA LYS A 110 18.97 11.03 -8.04
C LYS A 110 18.36 9.71 -8.53
N LYS A 111 17.20 9.30 -8.03
CA LYS A 111 16.47 8.08 -8.46
C LYS A 111 15.99 8.16 -9.92
N LEU A 112 15.66 9.34 -10.42
CA LEU A 112 15.33 9.54 -11.85
C LEU A 112 16.59 9.81 -12.69
N ALA A 113 17.74 10.15 -12.09
CA ALA A 113 18.96 10.41 -12.84
C ALA A 113 19.47 9.16 -13.59
N GLU A 114 19.12 7.97 -13.11
CA GLU A 114 19.36 6.69 -13.80
C GLU A 114 18.54 6.52 -15.08
N ILE A 115 17.46 7.30 -15.24
CA ILE A 115 16.55 7.25 -16.38
C ILE A 115 16.99 8.23 -17.48
N GLY A 116 17.59 9.36 -17.12
CA GLY A 116 18.06 10.36 -18.07
C GLY A 116 18.41 11.71 -17.42
N ARG A 117 18.50 12.76 -18.24
CA ARG A 117 18.76 14.13 -17.77
C ARG A 117 17.54 14.65 -17.01
N VAL A 118 17.68 14.81 -15.69
CA VAL A 118 16.66 15.39 -14.80
C VAL A 118 16.93 16.87 -14.57
N LEU A 119 15.90 17.70 -14.69
CA LEU A 119 15.93 19.13 -14.36
C LEU A 119 14.98 19.41 -13.20
N ASP A 120 15.50 19.95 -12.11
CA ASP A 120 14.66 20.36 -10.97
C ASP A 120 14.33 21.85 -11.10
N LEU A 121 13.10 22.13 -11.53
CA LEU A 121 12.68 23.48 -11.91
C LEU A 121 12.61 24.44 -10.73
N SER A 122 12.42 23.96 -9.50
CA SER A 122 12.40 24.84 -8.33
C SER A 122 13.77 25.45 -8.02
N THR A 123 14.84 24.73 -8.36
CA THR A 123 16.22 25.19 -8.18
C THR A 123 16.77 25.89 -9.42
N GLU A 124 16.45 25.38 -10.62
CA GLU A 124 17.00 25.87 -11.87
C GLU A 124 16.30 27.11 -12.42
N VAL A 125 14.98 27.21 -12.21
CA VAL A 125 14.14 28.34 -12.62
C VAL A 125 13.15 28.68 -11.50
N PRO A 126 13.61 29.27 -10.37
CA PRO A 126 12.71 29.74 -9.32
C PRO A 126 11.62 30.66 -9.87
N LEU A 127 10.40 30.63 -9.31
CA LEU A 127 9.33 31.54 -9.75
C LEU A 127 9.70 33.02 -9.60
N SER A 128 10.68 33.35 -8.76
CA SER A 128 11.25 34.68 -8.55
C SER A 128 12.42 35.01 -9.50
N SER A 129 12.68 34.19 -10.53
CA SER A 129 13.76 34.42 -11.49
C SER A 129 13.63 35.77 -12.18
N ASP A 130 14.77 36.37 -12.52
CA ASP A 130 14.79 37.63 -13.28
C ASP A 130 14.26 37.41 -14.71
N LEU A 131 13.15 38.09 -15.01
CA LEU A 131 12.44 38.01 -16.28
C LEU A 131 12.95 39.03 -17.32
N ALA A 132 14.07 39.70 -17.05
CA ALA A 132 14.71 40.65 -17.96
C ALA A 132 15.45 39.98 -19.15
N SER A 133 15.54 38.65 -19.19
CA SER A 133 16.23 37.93 -20.27
C SER A 133 15.49 38.07 -21.60
N PRO A 134 16.19 38.24 -22.73
CA PRO A 134 15.58 38.31 -24.05
C PRO A 134 14.84 37.00 -24.39
N GLU A 135 13.72 37.11 -25.11
CA GLU A 135 12.88 35.96 -25.44
C GLU A 135 13.63 34.92 -26.27
N PRO A 136 13.51 33.63 -25.94
CA PRO A 136 14.11 32.59 -26.77
C PRO A 136 13.33 32.43 -28.07
N GLU A 137 14.05 32.42 -29.19
CA GLU A 137 13.52 32.14 -30.52
C GLU A 137 12.75 30.81 -30.52
N PRO A 138 11.48 30.79 -30.96
CA PRO A 138 10.73 29.55 -31.12
C PRO A 138 11.46 28.59 -32.05
N LEU A 139 11.44 27.28 -31.75
CA LEU A 139 11.78 26.29 -32.77
C LEU A 139 10.74 26.34 -33.90
N ALA A 140 11.15 25.86 -35.08
CA ALA A 140 10.38 25.88 -36.32
C ALA A 140 8.90 25.48 -36.15
N ALA A 141 8.03 26.00 -37.03
CA ALA A 141 6.59 25.79 -36.98
C ALA A 141 6.22 24.30 -36.82
N LEU A 142 5.58 23.96 -35.70
CA LEU A 142 5.11 22.61 -35.42
C LEU A 142 3.95 22.23 -36.35
N ASP A 143 4.03 21.04 -36.96
CA ASP A 143 2.93 20.44 -37.69
C ASP A 143 1.78 20.11 -36.72
N PRO A 144 0.54 20.62 -36.94
CA PRO A 144 -0.61 20.30 -36.10
C PRO A 144 -0.93 18.80 -36.01
N THR A 145 -0.52 18.00 -36.98
CA THR A 145 -0.76 16.54 -36.99
C THR A 145 0.27 15.77 -36.16
N SER A 146 1.39 16.40 -35.79
CA SER A 146 2.40 15.81 -34.91
C SER A 146 1.85 15.53 -33.51
N PRO A 147 2.40 14.53 -32.81
CA PRO A 147 2.02 14.25 -31.42
C PRO A 147 2.30 15.44 -30.51
N ALA A 148 1.29 15.83 -29.73
CA ALA A 148 1.41 16.83 -28.67
C ALA A 148 1.80 16.18 -27.34
N TYR A 149 1.21 15.03 -27.04
CA TYR A 149 1.44 14.32 -25.79
C TYR A 149 1.19 12.82 -25.91
N MET A 150 1.69 12.09 -24.91
CA MET A 150 1.51 10.66 -24.73
C MET A 150 1.13 10.36 -23.27
N TRP A 151 -0.13 9.98 -23.05
CA TRP A 151 -0.62 9.60 -21.72
C TRP A 151 -0.63 8.08 -21.59
N PHE A 152 -0.05 7.55 -20.52
CA PHE A 152 -0.03 6.11 -20.27
C PHE A 152 -1.31 5.67 -19.56
N THR A 153 -1.89 4.59 -20.08
CA THR A 153 -3.06 3.93 -19.48
C THR A 153 -2.73 2.47 -19.18
N SER A 154 -3.41 1.88 -18.21
CA SER A 154 -3.27 0.44 -17.92
C SER A 154 -3.62 -0.40 -19.16
N GLY A 155 -2.81 -1.40 -19.49
CA GLY A 155 -3.00 -2.27 -20.65
C GLY A 155 -3.49 -3.67 -20.28
N SER A 156 -4.32 -4.26 -21.14
CA SER A 156 -4.91 -5.60 -20.93
C SER A 156 -3.88 -6.73 -20.90
N THR A 157 -2.67 -6.49 -21.41
CA THR A 157 -1.52 -7.43 -21.36
C THR A 157 -0.70 -7.28 -20.07
N GLY A 158 -1.16 -6.48 -19.12
CA GLY A 158 -0.47 -6.19 -17.87
C GLY A 158 0.74 -5.26 -17.99
N GLN A 159 0.87 -4.54 -19.10
CA GLN A 159 1.87 -3.50 -19.30
C GLN A 159 1.16 -2.19 -19.68
N PRO A 160 1.61 -1.03 -19.18
CA PRO A 160 1.09 0.26 -19.57
C PRO A 160 1.16 0.47 -21.09
N LYS A 161 0.26 1.29 -21.64
CA LYS A 161 0.24 1.66 -23.07
C LYS A 161 0.15 3.17 -23.22
N GLY A 162 1.08 3.76 -23.97
CA GLY A 162 1.12 5.20 -24.25
C GLY A 162 0.16 5.58 -25.38
N VAL A 163 -0.85 6.39 -25.07
CA VAL A 163 -1.83 6.92 -26.04
C VAL A 163 -1.31 8.22 -26.63
N LEU A 164 -1.07 8.26 -27.94
CA LEU A 164 -0.58 9.45 -28.65
C LEU A 164 -1.73 10.32 -29.15
N ILE A 165 -1.72 11.60 -28.77
CA ILE A 165 -2.69 12.60 -29.22
C ILE A 165 -1.97 13.70 -29.99
N SER A 166 -2.54 14.12 -31.13
CA SER A 166 -1.98 15.19 -31.96
C SER A 166 -2.32 16.58 -31.42
N HIS A 167 -1.53 17.59 -31.81
CA HIS A 167 -1.87 18.99 -31.51
C HIS A 167 -3.23 19.39 -32.06
N GLN A 168 -3.61 18.90 -33.25
CA GLN A 168 -4.89 19.19 -33.89
C GLN A 168 -6.07 18.67 -33.07
N ALA A 169 -6.02 17.42 -32.63
CA ALA A 169 -7.05 16.80 -31.80
C ALA A 169 -7.23 17.56 -30.49
N PHE A 170 -6.12 17.85 -29.81
CA PHE A 170 -6.12 18.61 -28.56
C PHE A 170 -6.63 20.05 -28.72
N CYS A 171 -6.18 20.76 -29.76
CA CYS A 171 -6.64 22.12 -30.03
C CYS A 171 -8.12 22.18 -30.38
N ASN A 172 -8.64 21.17 -31.10
CA ASN A 172 -10.08 21.05 -31.34
C ASN A 172 -10.82 20.94 -30.00
N TRP A 173 -10.36 20.05 -29.12
CA TRP A 173 -10.93 19.89 -27.79
C TRP A 173 -10.94 21.18 -26.96
N CYS A 174 -9.84 21.92 -26.91
CA CYS A 174 -9.77 23.21 -26.22
C CYS A 174 -10.84 24.20 -26.72
N LYS A 175 -11.09 24.24 -28.04
CA LYS A 175 -12.07 25.14 -28.64
C LYS A 175 -13.51 24.74 -28.37
N VAL A 176 -13.82 23.44 -28.42
CA VAL A 176 -15.21 22.96 -28.32
C VAL A 176 -15.69 22.79 -26.88
N LYS A 177 -14.78 22.64 -25.91
CA LYS A 177 -15.09 22.55 -24.47
C LYS A 177 -15.69 23.85 -23.92
N ASN A 178 -15.07 24.99 -24.22
CA ASN A 178 -15.36 26.23 -23.49
C ASN A 178 -16.77 26.78 -23.66
N PRO A 179 -17.35 26.85 -24.89
CA PRO A 179 -18.68 27.44 -25.09
C PRO A 179 -19.80 26.78 -24.27
N PRO A 180 -19.98 25.44 -24.31
CA PRO A 180 -21.07 24.82 -23.54
C PRO A 180 -20.79 24.81 -22.03
N GLN A 181 -19.55 24.95 -21.59
CA GLN A 181 -19.20 25.12 -20.16
C GLN A 181 -19.27 26.58 -19.68
N SER A 182 -19.50 27.54 -20.59
CA SER A 182 -19.46 28.99 -20.29
C SER A 182 -18.09 29.48 -19.77
N ILE A 183 -17.01 28.82 -20.17
CA ILE A 183 -15.65 29.27 -19.85
C ILE A 183 -15.27 30.46 -20.74
N CYS A 184 -14.81 31.54 -20.12
CA CYS A 184 -14.42 32.78 -20.78
C CYS A 184 -13.21 33.42 -20.06
N SER A 185 -12.82 34.63 -20.47
CA SER A 185 -11.64 35.32 -19.92
C SER A 185 -11.75 35.70 -18.44
N SER A 186 -12.96 35.76 -17.87
CA SER A 186 -13.16 35.97 -16.43
C SER A 186 -13.29 34.67 -15.62
N SER A 187 -13.20 33.51 -16.28
CA SER A 187 -13.31 32.21 -15.60
C SER A 187 -12.03 31.87 -14.83
N VAL A 188 -12.20 31.31 -13.63
CA VAL A 188 -11.14 30.73 -12.82
C VAL A 188 -11.39 29.23 -12.74
N VAL A 189 -10.54 28.43 -13.40
CA VAL A 189 -10.73 26.99 -13.57
C VAL A 189 -9.73 26.23 -12.71
N LEU A 190 -10.23 25.39 -11.80
CA LEU A 190 -9.40 24.60 -10.89
C LEU A 190 -8.86 23.33 -11.57
N ILE A 191 -7.55 23.11 -11.50
CA ILE A 191 -6.95 21.81 -11.84
C ILE A 191 -7.22 20.83 -10.70
N ALA A 192 -8.33 20.08 -10.80
CA ALA A 192 -8.70 19.05 -9.82
C ALA A 192 -8.26 17.63 -10.22
N SER A 193 -7.92 17.45 -11.50
CA SER A 193 -7.46 16.16 -12.04
C SER A 193 -5.98 15.95 -11.80
N ALA A 194 -5.57 14.70 -11.63
CA ALA A 194 -4.17 14.36 -11.51
C ALA A 194 -3.40 14.63 -12.82
N SER A 195 -2.12 15.02 -12.75
CA SER A 195 -1.29 15.30 -13.94
C SER A 195 -1.16 14.09 -14.89
N THR A 196 -1.26 12.88 -14.37
CA THR A 196 -1.30 11.63 -15.15
C THR A 196 -2.66 11.34 -15.81
N PHE A 197 -3.62 12.25 -15.72
CA PHE A 197 -4.94 12.16 -16.36
C PHE A 197 -5.14 13.29 -17.35
N ASP A 198 -5.60 12.98 -18.55
CA ASP A 198 -5.65 13.93 -19.66
C ASP A 198 -6.61 15.13 -19.48
N PRO A 199 -7.59 15.15 -18.54
CA PRO A 199 -8.28 16.39 -18.23
C PRO A 199 -7.37 17.47 -17.60
N SER A 200 -6.24 17.13 -16.96
CA SER A 200 -5.38 18.15 -16.33
C SER A 200 -4.79 19.12 -17.34
N ILE A 201 -4.15 18.58 -18.39
CA ILE A 201 -3.59 19.37 -19.50
C ILE A 201 -4.72 20.09 -20.23
N GLY A 202 -5.88 19.43 -20.34
CA GLY A 202 -7.06 20.02 -20.91
C GLY A 202 -7.53 21.29 -20.18
N ASP A 203 -7.72 21.23 -18.86
CA ASP A 203 -8.17 22.38 -18.08
C ASP A 203 -7.18 23.54 -18.11
N ILE A 204 -5.86 23.28 -18.17
CA ILE A 204 -4.84 24.32 -18.33
C ILE A 204 -5.03 25.08 -19.65
N PHE A 205 -4.91 24.36 -20.76
CA PHE A 205 -4.78 25.00 -22.07
C PHE A 205 -6.12 25.42 -22.67
N ALA A 206 -7.24 24.75 -22.35
CA ALA A 206 -8.55 25.22 -22.75
C ALA A 206 -8.88 26.56 -22.07
N THR A 207 -8.55 26.70 -20.78
CA THR A 207 -8.74 27.95 -20.04
C THR A 207 -7.88 29.07 -20.62
N TRP A 208 -6.59 28.79 -20.86
CA TRP A 208 -5.71 29.78 -21.47
C TRP A 208 -6.09 30.14 -22.90
N ALA A 209 -6.68 29.23 -23.68
CA ALA A 209 -7.12 29.52 -25.05
C ALA A 209 -8.19 30.63 -25.16
N VAL A 210 -8.84 30.99 -24.05
CA VAL A 210 -9.85 32.07 -24.00
C VAL A 210 -9.46 33.19 -23.03
N GLY A 211 -8.20 33.23 -22.56
CA GLY A 211 -7.70 34.27 -21.67
C GLY A 211 -8.12 34.12 -20.21
N GLY A 212 -8.66 32.97 -19.79
CA GLY A 212 -9.08 32.72 -18.41
C GLY A 212 -7.91 32.47 -17.45
N THR A 213 -8.20 32.29 -16.17
CA THR A 213 -7.21 32.01 -15.13
C THR A 213 -7.26 30.54 -14.70
N VAL A 214 -6.11 29.88 -14.64
CA VAL A 214 -5.98 28.52 -14.11
C VAL A 214 -5.66 28.59 -12.63
N ALA A 215 -6.44 27.89 -11.81
CA ALA A 215 -6.27 27.80 -10.36
C ALA A 215 -5.61 26.48 -9.97
N VAL A 216 -4.61 26.53 -9.11
CA VAL A 216 -3.85 25.34 -8.67
C VAL A 216 -3.70 25.33 -7.16
N ALA A 217 -3.96 24.20 -6.52
CA ALA A 217 -3.72 24.01 -5.09
C ALA A 217 -2.87 22.74 -4.88
N PRO A 218 -1.96 22.73 -3.89
CA PRO A 218 -1.26 21.52 -3.51
C PRO A 218 -2.28 20.43 -3.17
N ARG A 219 -2.07 19.20 -3.64
CA ARG A 219 -3.05 18.12 -3.47
C ARG A 219 -3.43 17.89 -2.02
N MET A 220 -2.46 17.95 -1.13
CA MET A 220 -2.67 17.84 0.32
C MET A 220 -3.70 18.87 0.83
N LEU A 221 -3.60 20.13 0.39
CA LEU A 221 -4.54 21.19 0.78
C LEU A 221 -5.91 21.02 0.09
N PHE A 222 -5.87 20.77 -1.22
CA PHE A 222 -7.04 20.54 -2.06
C PHE A 222 -7.93 19.42 -1.50
N PHE A 223 -7.32 18.29 -1.16
CA PHE A 223 -8.03 17.15 -0.61
C PHE A 223 -8.36 17.32 0.88
N ALA A 224 -7.58 18.09 1.64
CA ALA A 224 -7.88 18.40 3.04
C ALA A 224 -9.02 19.41 3.21
N ASN A 225 -9.34 20.25 2.22
CA ASN A 225 -10.58 21.02 2.18
C ASN A 225 -10.84 21.58 0.76
N LEU A 226 -11.61 20.84 -0.04
CA LEU A 226 -11.95 21.24 -1.42
C LEU A 226 -12.74 22.56 -1.45
N GLY A 227 -13.71 22.73 -0.54
CA GLY A 227 -14.52 23.95 -0.48
C GLY A 227 -13.69 25.19 -0.13
N TRP A 228 -12.79 25.07 0.85
CA TRP A 228 -11.84 26.12 1.20
C TRP A 228 -10.91 26.48 0.03
N ALA A 229 -10.43 25.49 -0.72
CA ALA A 229 -9.58 25.76 -1.88
C ALA A 229 -10.36 26.48 -2.99
N ILE A 230 -11.62 26.07 -3.26
CA ILE A 230 -12.52 26.71 -4.22
C ILE A 230 -12.77 28.16 -3.82
N ASP A 231 -13.15 28.41 -2.57
CA ASP A 231 -13.41 29.74 -2.03
C ASP A 231 -12.16 30.62 -2.09
N ARG A 232 -11.03 30.13 -1.56
CA ARG A 232 -9.79 30.91 -1.44
C ARG A 232 -9.18 31.29 -2.79
N LEU A 233 -9.34 30.45 -3.81
CA LEU A 233 -8.87 30.70 -5.18
C LEU A 233 -9.91 31.43 -6.04
N GLU A 234 -11.11 31.70 -5.50
CA GLU A 234 -12.26 32.28 -6.21
C GLU A 234 -12.62 31.47 -7.47
N VAL A 235 -12.61 30.14 -7.33
CA VAL A 235 -12.85 29.22 -8.45
C VAL A 235 -14.29 29.36 -8.94
N THR A 236 -14.44 29.46 -10.26
CA THR A 236 -15.75 29.54 -10.92
C THR A 236 -16.12 28.26 -11.65
N HIS A 237 -15.14 27.46 -12.07
CA HIS A 237 -15.35 26.20 -12.79
C HIS A 237 -14.48 25.08 -12.23
N VAL A 238 -15.05 23.88 -12.09
CA VAL A 238 -14.32 22.67 -11.69
C VAL A 238 -14.63 21.52 -12.65
N THR A 239 -13.60 20.85 -13.17
CA THR A 239 -13.74 19.54 -13.82
C THR A 239 -13.19 18.47 -12.89
N CYS A 240 -14.00 17.50 -12.47
CA CYS A 240 -13.53 16.46 -11.55
C CYS A 240 -14.32 15.15 -11.69
N THR A 241 -13.91 14.13 -10.93
CA THR A 241 -14.65 12.86 -10.85
C THR A 241 -15.83 12.99 -9.88
N PRO A 242 -16.94 12.24 -10.08
CA PRO A 242 -18.03 12.18 -9.10
C PRO A 242 -17.57 11.83 -7.69
N SER A 243 -16.63 10.88 -7.54
CA SER A 243 -16.06 10.48 -6.26
C SER A 243 -15.37 11.65 -5.52
N LEU A 244 -14.67 12.51 -6.26
CA LEU A 244 -14.03 13.69 -5.69
C LEU A 244 -15.06 14.74 -5.31
N TRP A 245 -16.04 14.99 -6.19
CA TRP A 245 -17.11 15.96 -5.93
C TRP A 245 -17.93 15.63 -4.67
N GLN A 246 -18.19 14.34 -4.42
CA GLN A 246 -18.86 13.86 -3.21
C GLN A 246 -18.14 14.16 -1.89
N SER A 247 -16.87 14.51 -1.95
CA SER A 247 -16.10 14.87 -0.75
C SER A 247 -16.35 16.30 -0.26
N LEU A 248 -17.05 17.10 -1.08
CA LEU A 248 -17.49 18.43 -0.70
C LEU A 248 -18.56 18.32 0.40
N GLU A 249 -18.36 19.05 1.49
CA GLU A 249 -19.30 19.05 2.61
C GLU A 249 -20.65 19.65 2.19
N ASN A 250 -21.74 19.02 2.63
CA ASN A 250 -23.09 19.47 2.34
C ASN A 250 -23.35 20.85 2.96
N GLY A 251 -23.91 21.77 2.17
CA GLY A 251 -24.35 23.08 2.66
C GLY A 251 -23.27 24.17 2.70
N MET A 252 -22.09 23.94 2.12
CA MET A 252 -21.12 25.03 1.91
C MET A 252 -21.64 26.04 0.89
N ASP A 253 -21.54 27.31 1.26
CA ASP A 253 -21.78 28.44 0.36
C ASP A 253 -20.52 28.72 -0.45
N LEU A 254 -20.59 28.52 -1.77
CA LEU A 254 -19.48 28.71 -2.71
C LEU A 254 -19.91 29.73 -3.78
N PRO A 255 -19.98 31.03 -3.44
CA PRO A 255 -20.67 32.03 -4.26
C PRO A 255 -19.98 32.29 -5.61
N SER A 256 -18.67 32.01 -5.73
CA SER A 256 -17.94 32.15 -6.99
C SER A 256 -18.21 30.99 -7.96
N LEU A 257 -18.61 29.82 -7.46
CA LEU A 257 -18.70 28.60 -8.25
C LEU A 257 -19.97 28.60 -9.11
N THR A 258 -19.80 28.55 -10.42
CA THR A 258 -20.92 28.61 -11.39
C THR A 258 -21.14 27.31 -12.14
N SER A 259 -20.09 26.53 -12.41
CA SER A 259 -20.17 25.32 -13.24
C SER A 259 -19.30 24.19 -12.72
N VAL A 260 -19.84 22.97 -12.78
CA VAL A 260 -19.12 21.74 -12.41
C VAL A 260 -19.27 20.72 -13.53
N CYS A 261 -18.15 20.21 -14.02
CA CYS A 261 -18.09 19.17 -15.02
C CYS A 261 -17.64 17.85 -14.37
N LEU A 262 -18.54 16.87 -14.36
CA LEU A 262 -18.30 15.54 -13.84
C LEU A 262 -17.96 14.57 -14.99
N GLY A 263 -16.88 13.81 -14.82
CA GLY A 263 -16.46 12.83 -15.83
C GLY A 263 -15.56 11.75 -15.23
N GLY A 264 -15.16 10.81 -16.07
CA GLY A 264 -14.25 9.72 -15.68
C GLY A 264 -14.96 8.55 -14.99
N GLU A 265 -16.09 8.77 -14.31
CA GLU A 265 -16.95 7.74 -13.71
C GLU A 265 -18.42 8.00 -13.96
N ARG A 266 -19.26 6.99 -13.72
CA ARG A 266 -20.70 7.19 -13.64
C ARG A 266 -21.02 8.03 -12.41
N ALA A 267 -21.64 9.20 -12.62
CA ALA A 267 -22.15 10.01 -11.53
C ALA A 267 -23.31 9.28 -10.81
N PRO A 268 -23.34 9.25 -9.47
CA PRO A 268 -24.49 8.72 -8.73
C PRO A 268 -25.69 9.67 -8.87
N GLN A 269 -26.89 9.12 -9.06
CA GLN A 269 -28.12 9.92 -9.22
C GLN A 269 -28.33 10.94 -8.08
N PRO A 270 -28.16 10.59 -6.79
CA PRO A 270 -28.35 11.55 -5.70
C PRO A 270 -27.39 12.74 -5.76
N LEU A 271 -26.19 12.56 -6.32
CA LEU A 271 -25.22 13.64 -6.51
C LEU A 271 -25.74 14.66 -7.52
N LEU A 272 -26.34 14.18 -8.61
CA LEU A 272 -26.87 15.06 -9.64
C LEU A 272 -28.10 15.81 -9.15
N ASP A 273 -29.03 15.10 -8.49
CA ASP A 273 -30.25 15.69 -7.96
C ASP A 273 -29.95 16.79 -6.92
N GLN A 274 -28.86 16.62 -6.15
CA GLN A 274 -28.40 17.60 -5.17
C GLN A 274 -27.88 18.89 -5.82
N TRP A 275 -27.04 18.79 -6.86
CA TRP A 275 -26.26 19.93 -7.35
C TRP A 275 -26.82 20.57 -8.63
N ALA A 276 -27.56 19.83 -9.45
CA ALA A 276 -28.17 20.36 -10.68
C ALA A 276 -29.11 21.56 -10.47
N PRO A 277 -29.85 21.69 -9.34
CA PRO A 277 -30.66 22.89 -9.09
C PRO A 277 -29.87 24.16 -8.82
N ALA A 278 -28.63 24.05 -8.32
CA ALA A 278 -27.84 25.17 -7.81
C ALA A 278 -26.67 25.56 -8.72
N LEU A 279 -26.16 24.62 -9.52
CA LEU A 279 -24.99 24.81 -10.36
C LEU A 279 -25.30 24.40 -11.80
N LYS A 280 -24.56 24.96 -12.75
CA LYS A 280 -24.48 24.38 -14.11
C LYS A 280 -23.72 23.06 -14.05
N LEU A 281 -24.45 21.98 -13.79
CA LEU A 281 -23.90 20.65 -13.61
C LEU A 281 -23.83 19.92 -14.94
N LEU A 282 -22.64 19.49 -15.31
CA LEU A 282 -22.37 18.87 -16.59
C LEU A 282 -21.88 17.45 -16.39
N ASN A 283 -22.39 16.50 -17.18
CA ASN A 283 -21.96 15.11 -17.19
C ASN A 283 -21.26 14.82 -18.52
N THR A 284 -20.04 14.29 -18.48
CA THR A 284 -19.23 14.02 -19.67
C THR A 284 -18.82 12.56 -19.78
N TYR A 285 -18.57 12.15 -21.02
CA TYR A 285 -17.96 10.87 -21.33
C TYR A 285 -16.89 11.02 -22.40
N GLY A 286 -15.82 10.27 -22.25
CA GLY A 286 -14.68 10.24 -23.15
C GLY A 286 -13.68 9.17 -22.76
N THR A 287 -12.75 8.93 -23.68
CA THR A 287 -11.63 8.02 -23.53
C THR A 287 -10.35 8.79 -23.85
N THR A 288 -9.23 8.41 -23.24
CA THR A 288 -7.93 9.04 -23.49
C THR A 288 -7.58 8.96 -24.98
N GLU A 289 -7.95 7.85 -25.64
CA GLU A 289 -7.76 7.60 -27.07
C GLU A 289 -8.58 8.53 -27.98
N CYS A 290 -9.56 9.24 -27.44
CA CYS A 290 -10.40 10.20 -28.15
C CYS A 290 -10.34 11.60 -27.54
N THR A 291 -9.20 11.95 -26.93
CA THR A 291 -8.87 13.28 -26.39
C THR A 291 -9.85 13.77 -25.32
N VAL A 292 -9.60 13.37 -24.07
CA VAL A 292 -10.28 13.85 -22.85
C VAL A 292 -11.78 13.53 -22.82
N TRP A 293 -12.65 14.39 -23.39
CA TRP A 293 -14.11 14.24 -23.37
C TRP A 293 -14.69 14.38 -24.77
N GLN A 294 -15.55 13.43 -25.13
CA GLN A 294 -16.20 13.35 -26.44
C GLN A 294 -17.64 13.85 -26.42
N THR A 295 -18.34 13.63 -25.31
CA THR A 295 -19.75 14.00 -25.13
C THR A 295 -19.97 14.84 -23.88
N LEU A 296 -21.04 15.62 -23.90
CA LEU A 296 -21.45 16.49 -22.81
C LEU A 296 -22.98 16.54 -22.71
N ARG A 297 -23.49 16.46 -21.48
CA ARG A 297 -24.86 16.80 -21.11
C ARG A 297 -24.87 17.86 -20.03
N HIS A 298 -25.74 18.85 -20.17
CA HIS A 298 -26.15 19.71 -19.05
C HIS A 298 -27.29 19.01 -18.30
N MET A 299 -27.04 18.67 -17.03
CA MET A 299 -27.97 17.90 -16.21
C MET A 299 -29.04 18.81 -15.62
N LEU A 300 -30.30 18.43 -15.81
CA LEU A 300 -31.44 19.05 -15.15
C LEU A 300 -31.96 18.16 -14.00
N PRO A 301 -32.65 18.72 -13.00
CA PRO A 301 -33.26 17.91 -11.94
C PRO A 301 -34.17 16.82 -12.51
N GLY A 302 -33.93 15.56 -12.10
CA GLY A 302 -34.66 14.39 -12.59
C GLY A 302 -34.08 13.72 -13.85
N ASP A 303 -33.04 14.29 -14.47
CA ASP A 303 -32.32 13.62 -15.57
C ASP A 303 -31.65 12.33 -15.09
N ARG A 304 -31.58 11.33 -15.97
CA ARG A 304 -30.92 10.06 -15.68
C ARG A 304 -29.40 10.23 -15.70
N ALA A 305 -28.71 9.80 -14.64
CA ALA A 305 -27.26 9.88 -14.52
C ALA A 305 -26.46 9.07 -15.56
N THR A 306 -27.12 8.16 -16.29
CA THR A 306 -26.53 7.38 -17.39
C THR A 306 -26.41 8.18 -18.69
N LEU A 307 -27.12 9.30 -18.82
CA LEU A 307 -27.06 10.17 -19.98
C LEU A 307 -25.83 11.08 -19.89
N VAL A 308 -24.98 10.99 -20.90
CA VAL A 308 -23.74 11.78 -21.05
C VAL A 308 -23.80 12.71 -22.26
N GLY A 309 -24.96 12.74 -22.93
CA GLY A 309 -25.34 13.77 -23.88
C GLY A 309 -24.77 13.56 -25.26
N ARG A 310 -24.53 14.67 -25.97
CA ARG A 310 -24.22 14.66 -27.40
C ARG A 310 -22.73 14.89 -27.65
N PRO A 311 -22.18 14.42 -28.78
CA PRO A 311 -20.80 14.70 -29.15
C PRO A 311 -20.51 16.21 -29.25
N TYR A 312 -19.32 16.63 -28.83
CA TYR A 312 -18.83 17.97 -29.12
C TYR A 312 -18.73 18.20 -30.65
N PRO A 313 -18.84 19.45 -31.14
CA PRO A 313 -18.65 19.77 -32.55
C PRO A 313 -17.39 19.16 -33.17
N GLY A 314 -17.52 18.57 -34.36
CA GLY A 314 -16.43 17.92 -35.07
C GLY A 314 -16.14 16.47 -34.62
N ASN A 315 -16.93 15.93 -33.69
CA ASN A 315 -16.87 14.55 -33.26
C ASN A 315 -18.18 13.80 -33.51
N GLU A 316 -18.09 12.48 -33.51
CA GLU A 316 -19.23 11.59 -33.70
C GLU A 316 -19.18 10.42 -32.73
N VAL A 317 -20.37 9.95 -32.33
CA VAL A 317 -20.56 8.72 -31.58
C VAL A 317 -21.55 7.84 -32.33
N ARG A 318 -21.21 6.57 -32.47
CA ARG A 318 -22.04 5.52 -33.07
C ARG A 318 -22.06 4.29 -32.18
N ILE A 319 -23.06 3.44 -32.35
CA ILE A 319 -23.23 2.20 -31.60
C ILE A 319 -23.08 1.03 -32.58
N PHE A 320 -22.19 0.09 -32.29
CA PHE A 320 -21.91 -1.07 -33.13
C PHE A 320 -22.10 -2.38 -32.35
N GLU A 321 -22.31 -3.49 -33.05
CA GLU A 321 -22.20 -4.80 -32.43
C GLU A 321 -20.78 -5.03 -31.87
N ARG A 322 -20.68 -5.64 -30.67
CA ARG A 322 -19.43 -5.81 -29.93
C ARG A 322 -18.32 -6.49 -30.73
N ASP A 323 -18.63 -7.61 -31.36
CA ASP A 323 -17.66 -8.44 -32.10
C ASP A 323 -17.88 -8.36 -33.62
N GLY A 324 -18.60 -7.34 -34.08
CA GLY A 324 -19.04 -7.18 -35.47
C GLY A 324 -18.82 -5.77 -36.03
N LEU A 325 -19.18 -5.61 -37.31
CA LEU A 325 -19.14 -4.35 -38.06
C LEU A 325 -20.53 -3.79 -38.35
N ALA A 326 -21.59 -4.40 -37.81
CA ALA A 326 -22.95 -3.91 -37.96
C ALA A 326 -23.21 -2.75 -36.99
N GLN A 327 -23.69 -1.63 -37.52
CA GLN A 327 -24.18 -0.52 -36.71
C GLN A 327 -25.56 -0.88 -36.11
N GLN A 328 -25.73 -0.63 -34.82
CA GLN A 328 -27.01 -0.77 -34.13
C GLN A 328 -27.92 0.41 -34.48
N LYS A 329 -29.24 0.19 -34.44
CA LYS A 329 -30.21 1.29 -34.53
C LYS A 329 -30.18 2.12 -33.25
N ASP A 330 -30.80 3.29 -33.30
CA ASP A 330 -31.08 4.06 -32.09
C ASP A 330 -31.89 3.18 -31.11
N GLU A 331 -31.67 3.39 -29.82
CA GLU A 331 -32.18 2.61 -28.69
C GLU A 331 -31.65 1.17 -28.51
N GLU A 332 -31.06 0.57 -29.54
CA GLU A 332 -30.41 -0.74 -29.46
C GLU A 332 -29.06 -0.64 -28.74
N VAL A 333 -28.76 -1.63 -27.90
CA VAL A 333 -27.53 -1.67 -27.09
C VAL A 333 -26.39 -2.29 -27.89
N GLY A 334 -25.23 -1.64 -27.87
CA GLY A 334 -24.00 -2.14 -28.49
C GLY A 334 -22.76 -1.47 -27.91
N GLU A 335 -21.62 -1.67 -28.57
CA GLU A 335 -20.36 -1.01 -28.25
C GLU A 335 -20.37 0.44 -28.74
N ILE A 336 -19.94 1.34 -27.86
CA ILE A 336 -19.73 2.76 -28.17
C ILE A 336 -18.48 2.89 -29.04
N VAL A 337 -18.63 3.49 -30.21
CA VAL A 337 -17.53 3.77 -31.13
C VAL A 337 -17.45 5.28 -31.37
N GLN A 338 -16.24 5.83 -31.25
CA GLN A 338 -15.99 7.28 -31.30
C GLN A 338 -15.24 7.66 -32.57
N GLY A 339 -15.65 8.75 -33.22
CA GLY A 339 -15.09 9.25 -34.48
C GLY A 339 -14.88 10.75 -34.47
N GLY A 340 -14.21 11.25 -35.52
CA GLY A 340 -14.00 12.68 -35.75
C GLY A 340 -12.61 13.20 -35.36
N VAL A 341 -12.50 14.52 -35.21
CA VAL A 341 -11.20 15.23 -35.15
C VAL A 341 -10.38 14.87 -33.91
N GLN A 342 -11.04 14.44 -32.83
CA GLN A 342 -10.38 14.12 -31.55
C GLN A 342 -9.90 12.67 -31.43
N VAL A 343 -10.09 11.82 -32.44
CA VAL A 343 -9.55 10.46 -32.44
C VAL A 343 -8.01 10.53 -32.46
N GLY A 344 -7.37 9.86 -31.51
CA GLY A 344 -5.93 9.86 -31.32
C GLY A 344 -5.14 9.26 -32.49
N ILE A 345 -3.82 9.44 -32.43
CA ILE A 345 -2.89 8.90 -33.42
C ILE A 345 -2.87 7.36 -33.32
N GLY A 346 -2.82 6.84 -32.10
CA GLY A 346 -2.74 5.41 -31.80
C GLY A 346 -1.99 5.14 -30.51
N TYR A 347 -1.54 3.90 -30.33
CA TYR A 347 -0.67 3.52 -29.21
C TYR A 347 0.80 3.52 -29.62
N HIS A 348 1.65 4.21 -28.85
CA HIS A 348 3.08 4.31 -29.10
C HIS A 348 3.74 2.93 -29.13
N ASN A 349 4.51 2.64 -30.18
CA ASN A 349 5.20 1.36 -30.38
C ASN A 349 4.31 0.09 -30.29
N ARG A 350 2.99 0.23 -30.53
CA ARG A 350 2.04 -0.90 -30.53
C ARG A 350 1.14 -0.87 -31.79
N PRO A 351 1.70 -1.11 -33.00
CA PRO A 351 0.94 -1.02 -34.25
C PRO A 351 -0.21 -2.04 -34.33
N GLU A 352 -0.03 -3.25 -33.83
CA GLU A 352 -1.07 -4.29 -33.81
C GLU A 352 -2.27 -3.89 -32.94
N LEU A 353 -2.00 -3.42 -31.71
CA LEU A 353 -3.05 -2.93 -30.81
C LEU A 353 -3.74 -1.69 -31.37
N THR A 354 -2.99 -0.83 -32.07
CA THR A 354 -3.53 0.35 -32.75
C THR A 354 -4.50 -0.08 -33.85
N ALA A 355 -4.09 -1.00 -34.74
CA ALA A 355 -4.96 -1.50 -35.81
C ALA A 355 -6.21 -2.20 -35.28
N ALA A 356 -6.11 -2.89 -34.14
CA ALA A 356 -7.25 -3.58 -33.52
C ALA A 356 -8.29 -2.63 -32.89
N LYS A 357 -7.89 -1.42 -32.47
CA LYS A 357 -8.76 -0.48 -31.74
C LYS A 357 -9.13 0.77 -32.53
N PHE A 358 -8.24 1.24 -33.40
CA PHE A 358 -8.43 2.39 -34.29
C PHE A 358 -8.70 1.86 -35.71
N VAL A 359 -9.98 1.66 -36.00
CA VAL A 359 -10.46 0.94 -37.17
C VAL A 359 -11.04 1.88 -38.22
N GLU A 360 -11.08 1.42 -39.46
CA GLU A 360 -11.94 1.99 -40.50
C GLU A 360 -13.26 1.23 -40.50
N LEU A 361 -14.37 1.96 -40.54
CA LEU A 361 -15.70 1.35 -40.54
C LEU A 361 -16.35 1.44 -41.92
N PRO A 362 -17.05 0.39 -42.38
CA PRO A 362 -17.71 0.42 -43.68
C PRO A 362 -18.66 1.60 -43.83
N ASN A 363 -18.56 2.31 -44.95
CA ASN A 363 -19.41 3.46 -45.31
C ASN A 363 -19.31 4.67 -44.36
N LEU A 364 -18.32 4.72 -43.46
CA LEU A 364 -18.04 5.88 -42.61
C LEU A 364 -16.64 6.42 -42.93
N PRO A 365 -16.48 7.74 -43.14
CA PRO A 365 -15.17 8.32 -43.41
C PRO A 365 -14.30 8.36 -42.15
N GLY A 366 -12.97 8.34 -42.35
CA GLY A 366 -11.99 8.53 -41.29
C GLY A 366 -11.80 7.31 -40.38
N ARG A 367 -10.99 7.51 -39.33
CA ARG A 367 -10.70 6.46 -38.33
C ARG A 367 -11.66 6.59 -37.14
N TRP A 368 -11.99 5.43 -36.57
CA TRP A 368 -12.92 5.27 -35.47
C TRP A 368 -12.27 4.47 -34.35
N TYR A 369 -12.55 4.81 -33.09
CA TYR A 369 -12.02 4.13 -31.92
C TYR A 369 -13.09 3.27 -31.24
N ARG A 370 -12.80 1.97 -31.09
CA ARG A 370 -13.64 0.99 -30.37
C ARG A 370 -13.34 1.00 -28.87
N THR A 371 -14.28 1.53 -28.08
CA THR A 371 -14.05 1.87 -26.66
C THR A 371 -14.05 0.67 -25.69
N GLY A 372 -14.73 -0.42 -26.07
CA GLY A 372 -15.10 -1.51 -25.18
C GLY A 372 -16.24 -1.18 -24.19
N ASP A 373 -16.76 0.06 -24.21
CA ASP A 373 -17.90 0.48 -23.39
C ASP A 373 -19.21 0.13 -24.10
N GLY A 374 -20.20 -0.31 -23.33
CA GLY A 374 -21.57 -0.56 -23.80
C GLY A 374 -22.46 0.67 -23.63
N GLY A 375 -23.30 0.93 -24.63
CA GLY A 375 -24.25 2.04 -24.60
C GLY A 375 -25.28 1.95 -25.72
N ARG A 376 -26.14 2.97 -25.76
CA ARG A 376 -27.12 3.19 -26.83
C ARG A 376 -27.33 4.68 -27.06
N LEU A 377 -27.94 5.03 -28.19
CA LEU A 377 -28.40 6.39 -28.46
C LEU A 377 -29.88 6.51 -28.13
N LEU A 378 -30.27 7.56 -27.41
CA LEU A 378 -31.64 7.94 -27.12
C LEU A 378 -31.85 9.37 -27.63
N ASP A 379 -32.63 9.56 -28.69
CA ASP A 379 -32.83 10.87 -29.35
C ASP A 379 -31.50 11.60 -29.66
N GLY A 380 -30.51 10.84 -30.14
CA GLY A 380 -29.17 11.32 -30.46
C GLY A 380 -28.27 11.61 -29.24
N GLU A 381 -28.72 11.33 -28.02
CA GLU A 381 -27.93 11.41 -26.79
C GLU A 381 -27.37 10.05 -26.40
N LEU A 382 -26.11 10.04 -25.96
CA LEU A 382 -25.47 8.83 -25.51
C LEU A 382 -25.92 8.47 -24.10
N GLU A 383 -26.43 7.24 -23.95
CA GLU A 383 -26.60 6.57 -22.68
C GLU A 383 -25.49 5.52 -22.49
N VAL A 384 -24.71 5.64 -21.41
CA VAL A 384 -23.62 4.70 -21.07
C VAL A 384 -24.13 3.64 -20.09
N MET A 385 -23.93 2.36 -20.41
CA MET A 385 -24.45 1.21 -19.67
C MET A 385 -23.38 0.38 -18.95
N GLY A 386 -22.10 0.63 -19.18
CA GLY A 386 -20.99 -0.04 -18.50
C GLY A 386 -19.92 -0.53 -19.47
N ARG A 387 -19.09 -1.48 -19.04
CA ARG A 387 -18.06 -2.10 -19.88
C ARG A 387 -18.46 -3.51 -20.29
N PHE A 388 -18.04 -3.90 -21.49
CA PHE A 388 -18.17 -5.28 -21.97
C PHE A 388 -16.96 -6.16 -21.62
N ASP A 389 -15.83 -5.56 -21.26
CA ASP A 389 -14.60 -6.24 -20.86
C ASP A 389 -14.37 -6.20 -19.34
N ASN A 390 -13.22 -6.71 -18.88
CA ASN A 390 -12.86 -6.82 -17.47
C ASN A 390 -12.26 -5.54 -16.86
N GLN A 391 -12.20 -4.45 -17.63
CA GLN A 391 -11.64 -3.21 -17.13
C GLN A 391 -12.61 -2.54 -16.15
N VAL A 392 -12.06 -1.91 -15.12
CA VAL A 392 -12.84 -1.19 -14.12
C VAL A 392 -12.38 0.25 -14.01
N LYS A 393 -13.27 1.10 -13.48
CA LYS A 393 -12.94 2.48 -13.09
C LYS A 393 -13.00 2.57 -11.58
N ILE A 394 -11.89 2.98 -10.96
CA ILE A 394 -11.76 3.14 -9.52
C ILE A 394 -11.44 4.60 -9.23
N ARG A 395 -12.42 5.35 -8.72
CA ARG A 395 -12.31 6.80 -8.44
C ARG A 395 -11.89 7.62 -9.65
N GLY A 396 -12.36 7.23 -10.83
CA GLY A 396 -12.09 7.84 -12.14
C GLY A 396 -10.85 7.30 -12.82
N MET A 397 -10.11 6.44 -12.14
CA MET A 397 -8.88 5.85 -12.66
C MET A 397 -9.20 4.57 -13.40
N ARG A 398 -8.78 4.52 -14.67
CA ARG A 398 -8.92 3.34 -15.52
C ARG A 398 -7.91 2.29 -15.07
N VAL A 399 -8.41 1.12 -14.65
CA VAL A 399 -7.60 0.03 -14.10
C VAL A 399 -7.92 -1.26 -14.85
N GLU A 400 -6.90 -1.88 -15.44
CA GLU A 400 -6.97 -3.23 -15.98
C GLU A 400 -6.66 -4.23 -14.87
N LEU A 401 -7.64 -5.08 -14.54
CA LEU A 401 -7.47 -6.07 -13.46
C LEU A 401 -6.33 -7.05 -13.77
N GLY A 402 -6.08 -7.35 -15.05
CA GLY A 402 -4.98 -8.20 -15.51
C GLY A 402 -3.57 -7.65 -15.22
N GLU A 403 -3.39 -6.33 -15.14
CA GLU A 403 -2.12 -5.71 -14.74
C GLU A 403 -1.82 -6.02 -13.27
N ILE A 404 -2.85 -5.93 -12.42
CA ILE A 404 -2.74 -6.27 -11.01
C ILE A 404 -2.51 -7.77 -10.83
N GLU A 405 -3.27 -8.61 -11.55
CA GLU A 405 -3.13 -10.07 -11.51
C GLU A 405 -1.70 -10.49 -11.86
N SER A 406 -1.13 -9.92 -12.93
CA SER A 406 0.23 -10.20 -13.40
C SER A 406 1.28 -9.73 -12.38
N ALA A 407 1.16 -8.50 -11.88
CA ALA A 407 2.11 -7.97 -10.90
C ALA A 407 2.09 -8.76 -9.58
N VAL A 408 0.92 -9.17 -9.09
CA VAL A 408 0.81 -10.01 -7.89
C VAL A 408 1.51 -11.35 -8.09
N VAL A 409 1.31 -12.01 -9.24
CA VAL A 409 1.99 -13.28 -9.55
C VAL A 409 3.51 -13.08 -9.63
N GLN A 410 3.97 -12.10 -10.42
CA GLN A 410 5.40 -11.82 -10.66
C GLN A 410 6.16 -11.46 -9.37
N THR A 411 5.55 -10.64 -8.52
CA THR A 411 6.22 -10.13 -7.30
C THR A 411 6.07 -11.07 -6.10
N SER A 412 5.30 -12.15 -6.21
CA SER A 412 5.06 -13.11 -5.12
C SER A 412 6.18 -14.10 -4.85
N SER A 413 7.31 -14.05 -5.59
CA SER A 413 8.43 -14.99 -5.46
C SER A 413 7.99 -16.47 -5.52
N GLY A 414 7.02 -16.79 -6.39
CA GLY A 414 6.54 -18.16 -6.60
C GLY A 414 5.52 -18.67 -5.56
N ILE A 415 5.12 -17.85 -4.58
CA ILE A 415 4.05 -18.20 -3.62
C ILE A 415 2.70 -18.29 -4.33
N ILE A 416 2.42 -17.39 -5.27
CA ILE A 416 1.16 -17.32 -5.99
C ILE A 416 1.33 -17.87 -7.40
N ALA A 417 0.62 -18.95 -7.71
CA ALA A 417 0.62 -19.57 -9.03
C ALA A 417 -0.28 -18.82 -10.02
N ASN A 418 -1.45 -18.38 -9.56
CA ASN A 418 -2.41 -17.60 -10.35
C ASN A 418 -3.08 -16.56 -9.46
N CYS A 419 -3.49 -15.45 -10.06
CA CYS A 419 -4.25 -14.41 -9.37
C CYS A 419 -5.48 -14.04 -10.21
N SER A 420 -6.62 -13.82 -9.55
CA SER A 420 -7.77 -13.15 -10.16
C SER A 420 -8.17 -11.98 -9.28
N VAL A 421 -8.32 -10.80 -9.87
CA VAL A 421 -8.66 -9.58 -9.14
C VAL A 421 -10.08 -9.15 -9.47
N LYS A 422 -10.80 -8.64 -8.47
CA LYS A 422 -12.15 -8.10 -8.62
C LYS A 422 -12.31 -6.80 -7.87
N LEU A 423 -13.17 -5.94 -8.41
CA LEU A 423 -13.72 -4.80 -7.69
C LEU A 423 -14.94 -5.26 -6.89
N ARG A 424 -14.88 -5.17 -5.56
CA ARG A 424 -15.96 -5.50 -4.61
C ARG A 424 -16.18 -4.30 -3.70
N ASP A 425 -17.39 -3.76 -3.66
CA ASP A 425 -17.76 -2.59 -2.83
C ASP A 425 -16.82 -1.38 -2.99
N GLY A 426 -16.26 -1.19 -4.19
CA GLY A 426 -15.30 -0.10 -4.47
C GLY A 426 -13.84 -0.41 -4.10
N PHE A 427 -13.54 -1.66 -3.69
CA PHE A 427 -12.20 -2.13 -3.32
C PHE A 427 -11.68 -3.23 -4.23
N LEU A 428 -10.39 -3.20 -4.51
CA LEU A 428 -9.70 -4.28 -5.21
C LEU A 428 -9.46 -5.44 -4.24
N VAL A 429 -9.97 -6.61 -4.60
CA VAL A 429 -9.75 -7.88 -3.89
C VAL A 429 -9.01 -8.82 -4.82
N ALA A 430 -7.81 -9.26 -4.43
CA ALA A 430 -7.02 -10.24 -5.14
C ALA A 430 -7.29 -11.64 -4.57
N TYR A 431 -7.75 -12.55 -5.41
CA TYR A 431 -7.93 -13.96 -5.09
C TYR A 431 -6.72 -14.72 -5.64
N CYS A 432 -5.86 -15.18 -4.74
CA CYS A 432 -4.54 -15.68 -5.07
C CYS A 432 -4.49 -17.19 -4.87
N GLN A 433 -4.35 -17.92 -5.98
CA GLN A 433 -4.09 -19.34 -5.92
C GLN A 433 -2.66 -19.56 -5.41
N VAL A 434 -2.51 -20.15 -4.24
CA VAL A 434 -1.20 -20.57 -3.75
C VAL A 434 -0.64 -21.70 -4.62
N SER A 435 0.68 -21.68 -4.82
CA SER A 435 1.39 -22.76 -5.50
C SER A 435 1.18 -24.09 -4.76
N VAL A 436 1.29 -25.22 -5.48
CA VAL A 436 0.97 -26.56 -4.95
C VAL A 436 1.75 -26.87 -3.66
N ASP A 437 3.01 -26.42 -3.59
CA ASP A 437 3.86 -26.59 -2.42
C ASP A 437 3.34 -25.82 -1.18
N ALA A 438 2.66 -24.68 -1.40
CA ALA A 438 2.03 -23.85 -0.35
C ALA A 438 0.56 -24.23 -0.10
N ALA A 439 -0.14 -24.85 -1.06
CA ALA A 439 -1.54 -25.25 -0.92
C ALA A 439 -1.76 -26.38 0.11
N VAL A 440 -0.73 -27.19 0.39
CA VAL A 440 -0.73 -28.26 1.42
C VAL A 440 -1.00 -27.71 2.83
N MET A 441 -0.87 -26.39 3.02
CA MET A 441 -0.99 -25.70 4.31
C MET A 441 -2.41 -25.23 4.66
N MET A 442 -3.34 -25.30 3.72
CA MET A 442 -4.69 -24.76 3.92
C MET A 442 -5.64 -25.85 4.39
N HIS A 443 -6.19 -25.70 5.59
CA HIS A 443 -7.28 -26.58 6.08
C HIS A 443 -8.63 -26.26 5.45
N GLU A 444 -8.81 -25.01 4.99
CA GLU A 444 -10.00 -24.49 4.32
C GLU A 444 -9.71 -24.21 2.83
N PRO A 445 -10.71 -24.23 1.94
CA PRO A 445 -10.49 -23.98 0.50
C PRO A 445 -9.95 -22.57 0.20
N TYR A 446 -10.13 -21.62 1.12
CA TYR A 446 -9.59 -20.28 1.07
C TYR A 446 -9.41 -19.69 2.48
N CYS A 447 -8.47 -18.75 2.65
CA CYS A 447 -8.26 -18.00 3.89
C CYS A 447 -7.63 -16.61 3.63
N VAL A 448 -7.64 -15.74 4.63
CA VAL A 448 -6.84 -14.50 4.65
C VAL A 448 -5.77 -14.65 5.72
N LEU A 449 -4.51 -14.74 5.31
CA LEU A 449 -3.37 -14.74 6.23
C LEU A 449 -2.77 -13.33 6.24
N PRO A 450 -2.86 -12.58 7.36
CA PRO A 450 -2.35 -11.21 7.43
C PRO A 450 -0.88 -11.10 7.01
N VAL A 451 -0.01 -12.01 7.49
CA VAL A 451 1.42 -12.00 7.16
C VAL A 451 1.70 -12.15 5.66
N VAL A 452 0.95 -13.01 4.97
CA VAL A 452 1.09 -13.22 3.51
C VAL A 452 0.47 -12.05 2.75
N SER A 453 -0.64 -11.51 3.24
CA SER A 453 -1.30 -10.35 2.65
C SER A 453 -0.42 -9.10 2.71
N ASP A 454 0.26 -8.88 3.84
CA ASP A 454 1.23 -7.79 4.02
C ASP A 454 2.44 -7.95 3.11
N PHE A 455 2.96 -9.18 2.98
CA PHE A 455 4.04 -9.50 2.07
C PHE A 455 3.66 -9.19 0.61
N LEU A 456 2.50 -9.70 0.16
CA LEU A 456 2.01 -9.48 -1.20
C LEU A 456 1.71 -8.00 -1.47
N LEU A 457 1.17 -7.27 -0.48
CA LEU A 457 0.95 -5.83 -0.59
C LEU A 457 2.27 -5.07 -0.76
N THR A 458 3.26 -5.38 0.10
CA THR A 458 4.59 -4.74 0.06
C THR A 458 5.28 -5.01 -1.27
N ARG A 459 5.28 -6.27 -1.72
CA ARG A 459 5.86 -6.67 -3.00
C ARG A 459 5.12 -6.07 -4.20
N SER A 460 3.80 -6.06 -4.20
CA SER A 460 3.03 -5.44 -5.29
C SER A 460 3.25 -3.93 -5.37
N SER A 461 3.53 -3.27 -4.24
CA SER A 461 3.81 -1.83 -4.18
C SER A 461 5.12 -1.41 -4.84
N THR A 462 6.01 -2.37 -5.17
CA THR A 462 7.22 -2.07 -5.94
C THR A 462 6.95 -1.96 -7.43
N GLU A 463 5.82 -2.44 -7.94
CA GLU A 463 5.50 -2.43 -9.39
C GLU A 463 4.22 -1.66 -9.70
N LEU A 464 3.24 -1.68 -8.81
CA LEU A 464 1.93 -1.08 -9.02
C LEU A 464 1.81 0.31 -8.37
N PRO A 465 1.19 1.28 -9.06
CA PRO A 465 0.70 2.50 -8.44
C PRO A 465 -0.23 2.22 -7.26
N ARG A 466 -0.24 3.13 -6.27
CA ARG A 466 -1.00 2.95 -5.01
C ARG A 466 -2.49 2.63 -5.22
N HIS A 467 -3.10 3.22 -6.24
CA HIS A 467 -4.53 3.02 -6.52
C HIS A 467 -4.87 1.68 -7.17
N MET A 468 -3.87 0.97 -7.70
CA MET A 468 -4.01 -0.36 -8.28
C MET A 468 -3.69 -1.47 -7.27
N LEU A 469 -3.22 -1.12 -6.06
CA LEU A 469 -2.94 -2.12 -5.03
C LEU A 469 -4.23 -2.75 -4.49
N PRO A 470 -4.33 -4.09 -4.46
CA PRO A 470 -5.41 -4.77 -3.78
C PRO A 470 -5.48 -4.36 -2.31
N SER A 471 -6.69 -4.03 -1.84
CA SER A 471 -6.93 -3.78 -0.43
C SER A 471 -7.00 -5.08 0.38
N ARG A 472 -7.25 -6.21 -0.29
CA ARG A 472 -7.36 -7.54 0.33
C ARG A 472 -6.75 -8.61 -0.56
N PHE A 473 -6.09 -9.59 0.07
CA PHE A 473 -5.58 -10.79 -0.55
C PHE A 473 -6.28 -12.01 0.07
N VAL A 474 -7.06 -12.73 -0.74
CA VAL A 474 -7.74 -13.97 -0.36
C VAL A 474 -6.94 -15.11 -0.97
N LEU A 475 -6.26 -15.87 -0.12
CA LEU A 475 -5.48 -17.01 -0.57
C LEU A 475 -6.41 -18.21 -0.79
N MET A 476 -6.23 -18.92 -1.89
CA MET A 476 -7.07 -20.05 -2.30
C MET A 476 -6.21 -21.25 -2.70
N GLN A 477 -6.66 -22.47 -2.39
CA GLN A 477 -5.99 -23.68 -2.89
C GLN A 477 -6.10 -23.79 -4.42
N ARG A 478 -7.27 -23.45 -4.96
CA ARG A 478 -7.57 -23.44 -6.40
C ARG A 478 -8.52 -22.31 -6.71
N LEU A 479 -8.29 -21.62 -7.83
CA LEU A 479 -9.30 -20.72 -8.37
C LEU A 479 -10.44 -21.55 -8.98
N PRO A 480 -11.71 -21.20 -8.73
CA PRO A 480 -12.83 -21.86 -9.37
C PRO A 480 -12.74 -21.61 -10.88
N LEU A 481 -12.96 -22.66 -11.68
CA LEU A 481 -12.93 -22.58 -13.14
C LEU A 481 -14.31 -22.93 -13.72
N THR A 482 -14.70 -22.23 -14.77
CA THR A 482 -15.82 -22.58 -15.64
C THR A 482 -15.54 -23.87 -16.41
N GLN A 483 -16.58 -24.47 -17.02
CA GLN A 483 -16.43 -25.65 -17.89
C GLN A 483 -15.44 -25.43 -19.06
N ASN A 484 -15.18 -24.17 -19.42
CA ASN A 484 -14.25 -23.77 -20.48
C ASN A 484 -12.83 -23.48 -19.96
N GLY A 485 -12.53 -23.79 -18.69
CA GLY A 485 -11.20 -23.61 -18.09
C GLY A 485 -10.83 -22.16 -17.74
N LYS A 486 -11.74 -21.18 -17.92
CA LYS A 486 -11.56 -19.80 -17.45
C LYS A 486 -11.98 -19.66 -15.99
N VAL A 487 -11.39 -18.73 -15.22
CA VAL A 487 -11.79 -18.47 -13.82
C VAL A 487 -13.28 -18.12 -13.74
N ASP A 488 -14.04 -18.88 -12.93
CA ASP A 488 -15.44 -18.60 -12.63
C ASP A 488 -15.52 -17.53 -11.54
N THR A 489 -15.59 -16.29 -12.01
CA THR A 489 -15.59 -15.12 -11.14
C THR A 489 -16.86 -14.96 -10.29
N LYS A 490 -17.94 -15.67 -10.61
CA LYS A 490 -19.18 -15.69 -9.81
C LYS A 490 -19.07 -16.65 -8.62
N ALA A 491 -18.23 -17.68 -8.75
CA ALA A 491 -17.95 -18.66 -7.70
C ALA A 491 -16.86 -18.19 -6.71
N LEU A 492 -16.28 -17.00 -6.92
CA LEU A 492 -15.32 -16.41 -5.99
C LEU A 492 -16.03 -15.95 -4.70
N PRO A 493 -15.46 -16.22 -3.51
CA PRO A 493 -16.07 -15.83 -2.23
C PRO A 493 -16.41 -14.34 -2.15
N GLU A 494 -17.63 -14.00 -1.71
CA GLU A 494 -18.11 -12.60 -1.64
C GLU A 494 -17.57 -11.81 -0.44
N SER A 495 -17.39 -12.47 0.71
CA SER A 495 -16.87 -11.83 1.93
C SER A 495 -15.95 -12.79 2.67
N VAL A 496 -14.70 -12.38 2.90
CA VAL A 496 -13.89 -12.95 3.98
C VAL A 496 -13.83 -11.88 5.05
N ASP A 497 -14.66 -12.03 6.09
CA ASP A 497 -14.58 -11.17 7.26
C ASP A 497 -13.20 -11.33 7.86
N VAL A 498 -12.37 -10.29 7.72
CA VAL A 498 -11.17 -10.13 8.53
C VAL A 498 -11.64 -9.67 9.91
N SER A 499 -12.37 -10.50 10.62
CA SER A 499 -12.51 -10.33 12.06
C SER A 499 -11.17 -10.76 12.65
N SER A 500 -10.22 -9.82 12.74
CA SER A 500 -9.11 -10.01 13.66
C SER A 500 -9.72 -9.91 15.06
N THR A 501 -10.18 -11.03 15.61
CA THR A 501 -10.50 -11.15 17.04
C THR A 501 -9.18 -11.10 17.81
N SER A 502 -8.51 -9.95 17.79
CA SER A 502 -7.45 -9.65 18.73
C SER A 502 -8.12 -9.24 20.04
N SER A 503 -8.04 -10.12 21.03
CA SER A 503 -8.54 -9.94 22.40
C SER A 503 -7.79 -8.86 23.20
N SER A 504 -6.96 -8.05 22.54
CA SER A 504 -6.18 -7.00 23.19
C SER A 504 -7.01 -5.73 23.36
N SER A 505 -7.04 -5.20 24.58
CA SER A 505 -7.68 -3.92 24.88
C SER A 505 -7.02 -2.76 24.14
N LEU A 506 -7.84 -1.82 23.67
CA LEU A 506 -7.39 -0.58 23.06
C LEU A 506 -7.00 0.43 24.16
N THR A 507 -5.90 1.16 23.95
CA THR A 507 -5.51 2.31 24.78
C THR A 507 -6.53 3.46 24.64
N ALA A 508 -6.43 4.51 25.48
CA ALA A 508 -7.29 5.69 25.36
C ALA A 508 -7.15 6.38 23.98
N LEU A 509 -5.91 6.54 23.50
CA LEU A 509 -5.63 7.11 22.18
C LEU A 509 -6.13 6.20 21.06
N GLU A 510 -5.86 4.90 21.14
CA GLU A 510 -6.34 3.92 20.15
C GLU A 510 -7.86 3.91 20.05
N ARG A 511 -8.60 4.07 21.17
CA ARG A 511 -10.08 4.16 21.14
C ARG A 511 -10.59 5.38 20.39
N VAL A 512 -9.98 6.55 20.59
CA VAL A 512 -10.37 7.77 19.86
C VAL A 512 -10.11 7.58 18.38
N VAL A 513 -8.92 7.14 17.99
CA VAL A 513 -8.58 6.96 16.57
C VAL A 513 -9.43 5.84 15.92
N ALA A 514 -9.65 4.73 16.63
CA ALA A 514 -10.52 3.64 16.17
C ALA A 514 -11.95 4.17 15.90
N SER A 515 -12.51 4.99 16.79
CA SER A 515 -13.86 5.55 16.59
C SER A 515 -13.94 6.44 15.35
N VAL A 516 -12.88 7.20 15.05
CA VAL A 516 -12.80 8.00 13.83
C VAL A 516 -12.73 7.10 12.60
N TRP A 517 -11.95 6.01 12.66
CA TRP A 517 -11.88 5.04 11.56
C TRP A 517 -13.23 4.34 11.35
N GLU A 518 -13.88 3.90 12.42
CA GLU A 518 -15.20 3.27 12.39
C GLU A 518 -16.25 4.16 11.73
N GLU A 519 -16.29 5.44 12.09
CA GLU A 519 -17.24 6.39 11.53
C GLU A 519 -16.96 6.67 10.05
N VAL A 520 -15.69 6.88 9.69
CA VAL A 520 -15.28 7.14 8.29
C VAL A 520 -15.51 5.91 7.40
N LEU A 521 -15.17 4.72 7.89
CA LEU A 521 -15.30 3.46 7.18
C LEU A 521 -16.71 2.85 7.27
N LYS A 522 -17.62 3.47 8.05
CA LYS A 522 -18.98 3.00 8.33
C LYS A 522 -19.03 1.54 8.81
N ARG A 523 -18.13 1.20 9.74
CA ARG A 523 -18.00 -0.16 10.32
C ARG A 523 -17.75 -0.09 11.82
N SER A 524 -17.90 -1.23 12.49
CA SER A 524 -17.60 -1.38 13.93
C SER A 524 -16.51 -2.43 14.16
N GLY A 525 -15.85 -2.36 15.32
CA GLY A 525 -14.94 -3.39 15.80
C GLY A 525 -13.52 -3.27 15.24
N VAL A 526 -12.97 -2.05 15.18
CA VAL A 526 -11.56 -1.85 14.77
C VAL A 526 -10.61 -2.26 15.91
N GLY A 527 -9.80 -3.28 15.65
CA GLY A 527 -8.75 -3.77 16.55
C GLY A 527 -7.41 -3.06 16.36
N PRO A 528 -6.49 -3.18 17.34
CA PRO A 528 -5.20 -2.46 17.30
C PRO A 528 -4.27 -2.88 16.16
N ASN A 529 -4.40 -4.12 15.68
CA ASN A 529 -3.58 -4.65 14.59
C ASN A 529 -4.21 -4.49 13.21
N ASP A 530 -5.43 -3.92 13.15
CA ASP A 530 -6.14 -3.75 11.90
C ASP A 530 -5.44 -2.72 11.02
N HIS A 531 -5.41 -3.05 9.73
CA HIS A 531 -4.82 -2.23 8.69
C HIS A 531 -5.91 -1.40 8.00
N PHE A 532 -5.79 -0.08 8.04
CA PHE A 532 -6.77 0.89 7.53
C PHE A 532 -7.27 0.52 6.13
N LEU A 533 -6.34 0.31 5.19
CA LEU A 533 -6.70 -0.05 3.81
C LEU A 533 -7.44 -1.40 3.71
N ALA A 534 -7.04 -2.41 4.48
CA ALA A 534 -7.71 -3.71 4.49
C ALA A 534 -9.13 -3.64 5.04
N LEU A 535 -9.36 -2.69 5.96
CA LEU A 535 -10.69 -2.41 6.50
C LEU A 535 -11.61 -1.66 5.53
N GLY A 536 -11.13 -1.27 4.34
CA GLY A 536 -11.86 -0.44 3.38
C GLY A 536 -11.36 1.02 3.33
N GLY A 537 -10.21 1.30 3.93
CA GLY A 537 -9.55 2.60 3.84
C GLY A 537 -9.04 2.90 2.43
N HIS A 538 -9.01 4.18 2.09
CA HIS A 538 -8.57 4.69 0.80
C HIS A 538 -8.22 6.16 0.85
N SER A 539 -7.66 6.74 -0.22
CA SER A 539 -7.17 8.14 -0.22
C SER A 539 -8.19 9.12 0.38
N MET A 540 -9.45 9.09 -0.08
CA MET A 540 -10.49 9.98 0.47
C MET A 540 -10.84 9.72 1.95
N SER A 541 -10.84 8.47 2.43
CA SER A 541 -11.09 8.19 3.84
C SER A 541 -9.86 8.49 4.71
N VAL A 542 -8.63 8.34 4.19
CA VAL A 542 -7.41 8.83 4.86
C VAL A 542 -7.51 10.33 5.13
N LEU A 543 -7.99 11.09 4.14
CA LEU A 543 -8.18 12.53 4.25
C LEU A 543 -9.26 12.89 5.27
N GLN A 544 -10.41 12.18 5.24
CA GLN A 544 -11.47 12.38 6.22
C GLN A 544 -11.01 12.06 7.66
N VAL A 545 -10.25 10.98 7.84
CA VAL A 545 -9.63 10.65 9.13
C VAL A 545 -8.68 11.76 9.56
N SER A 546 -7.74 12.18 8.71
CA SER A 546 -6.79 13.25 9.01
C SER A 546 -7.49 14.55 9.40
N ARG A 547 -8.49 15.00 8.62
CA ARG A 547 -9.31 16.19 8.94
C ARG A 547 -9.96 16.10 10.32
N ARG A 548 -10.58 14.96 10.64
CA ARG A 548 -11.27 14.74 11.91
C ARG A 548 -10.31 14.72 13.08
N LEU A 549 -9.15 14.08 12.92
CA LEU A 549 -8.11 14.07 13.95
C LEU A 549 -7.51 15.48 14.15
N VAL A 550 -7.30 16.25 13.08
CA VAL A 550 -6.90 17.67 13.18
C VAL A 550 -7.95 18.48 13.94
N ALA A 551 -9.23 18.33 13.61
CA ALA A 551 -10.31 19.02 14.31
C ALA A 551 -10.36 18.66 15.81
N LEU A 552 -10.18 17.38 16.15
CA LEU A 552 -10.11 16.92 17.53
C LEU A 552 -8.89 17.49 18.28
N ALA A 553 -7.72 17.52 17.64
CA ALA A 553 -6.52 18.11 18.22
C ALA A 553 -6.68 19.63 18.45
N THR A 554 -7.26 20.35 17.48
CA THR A 554 -7.58 21.78 17.62
C THR A 554 -8.60 22.03 18.73
N ALA A 555 -9.64 21.20 18.85
CA ALA A 555 -10.60 21.28 19.95
C ALA A 555 -9.95 21.03 21.32
N ALA A 556 -8.87 20.25 21.37
CA ALA A 556 -8.03 20.05 22.55
C ALA A 556 -7.01 21.18 22.79
N GLY A 557 -7.12 22.31 22.07
CA GLY A 557 -6.28 23.49 22.24
C GLY A 557 -4.89 23.40 21.61
N GLN A 558 -4.65 22.43 20.72
CA GLN A 558 -3.38 22.29 20.01
C GLN A 558 -3.38 23.03 18.67
N ASP A 559 -2.26 23.65 18.30
CA ASP A 559 -2.02 24.11 16.94
C ASP A 559 -1.79 22.89 16.04
N ALA A 560 -2.82 22.50 15.29
CA ALA A 560 -2.79 21.44 14.30
C ALA A 560 -2.91 21.98 12.87
N SER A 561 -2.49 23.24 12.65
CA SER A 561 -2.38 23.79 11.29
C SER A 561 -1.41 22.95 10.45
N PRO A 562 -1.57 22.80 9.12
CA PRO A 562 -0.75 21.86 8.34
C PRO A 562 0.76 22.11 8.39
N ALA A 563 1.18 23.37 8.62
CA ALA A 563 2.58 23.75 8.76
C ALA A 563 3.13 23.54 10.18
N SER A 564 2.26 23.34 11.18
CA SER A 564 2.67 23.01 12.54
C SER A 564 3.25 21.60 12.59
N PRO A 565 4.15 21.31 13.54
CA PRO A 565 4.64 19.95 13.77
C PRO A 565 3.52 18.92 13.92
N LEU A 566 2.44 19.27 14.64
CA LEU A 566 1.29 18.38 14.85
C LEU A 566 0.47 18.18 13.56
N GLY A 567 0.30 19.21 12.74
CA GLY A 567 -0.35 19.09 11.44
C GLY A 567 0.41 18.17 10.47
N ILE A 568 1.75 18.18 10.52
CA ILE A 568 2.60 17.25 9.75
C ILE A 568 2.43 15.82 10.26
N ILE A 569 2.32 15.61 11.58
CA ILE A 569 2.13 14.28 12.19
C ILE A 569 0.73 13.73 11.89
N LEU A 570 -0.28 14.59 11.89
CA LEU A 570 -1.67 14.26 11.57
C LEU A 570 -1.94 14.20 10.06
N SER A 571 -0.90 14.37 9.23
CA SER A 571 -1.07 14.45 7.79
C SER A 571 -1.59 13.12 7.20
N PRO A 572 -2.31 13.19 6.07
CA PRO A 572 -2.77 12.01 5.34
C PRO A 572 -1.62 11.04 5.01
N GLU A 573 -0.47 11.59 4.64
CA GLU A 573 0.73 10.80 4.33
C GLU A 573 1.15 9.91 5.49
N LYS A 574 1.11 10.39 6.72
CA LYS A 574 1.52 9.59 7.88
C LYS A 574 0.63 8.38 8.11
N LEU A 575 -0.69 8.51 7.91
CA LEU A 575 -1.60 7.38 7.97
C LEU A 575 -1.37 6.39 6.81
N ILE A 576 -1.02 6.89 5.62
CA ILE A 576 -0.67 6.02 4.49
C ILE A 576 0.59 5.20 4.78
N HIS A 577 1.62 5.81 5.37
CA HIS A 577 2.88 5.12 5.69
C HIS A 577 2.80 4.23 6.94
N SER A 578 1.85 4.49 7.84
CA SER A 578 1.63 3.70 9.05
C SER A 578 0.16 3.32 9.19
N PRO A 579 -0.36 2.46 8.31
CA PRO A 579 -1.79 2.20 8.20
C PRO A 579 -2.32 1.23 9.26
N ARG A 580 -1.52 0.76 10.21
CA ARG A 580 -1.99 -0.07 11.34
C ARG A 580 -2.38 0.81 12.52
N LEU A 581 -3.55 0.57 13.10
CA LEU A 581 -4.10 1.43 14.16
C LEU A 581 -3.08 1.69 15.29
N ARG A 582 -2.47 0.63 15.83
CA ARG A 582 -1.53 0.72 16.94
C ARG A 582 -0.25 1.49 16.59
N ILE A 583 0.35 1.19 15.44
CA ILE A 583 1.59 1.86 14.98
C ILE A 583 1.31 3.34 14.73
N TYR A 584 0.18 3.64 14.10
CA TYR A 584 -0.27 5.01 13.88
C TYR A 584 -0.45 5.75 15.21
N CYS A 585 -1.15 5.16 16.17
CA CYS A 585 -1.37 5.76 17.48
C CYS A 585 -0.06 5.97 18.27
N GLN A 586 0.90 5.06 18.19
CA GLN A 586 2.22 5.24 18.81
C GLN A 586 2.97 6.44 18.21
N MET A 587 2.91 6.60 16.89
CA MET A 587 3.47 7.77 16.21
C MET A 587 2.77 9.07 16.65
N LEU A 588 1.43 9.08 16.75
CA LEU A 588 0.68 10.25 17.24
C LEU A 588 1.07 10.60 18.68
N ALA A 589 1.20 9.59 19.56
CA ALA A 589 1.60 9.78 20.95
C ALA A 589 3.01 10.37 21.08
N ARG A 590 3.99 9.82 20.34
CA ARG A 590 5.37 10.35 20.26
C ARG A 590 5.40 11.78 19.71
N GLY A 591 4.48 12.08 18.79
CA GLY A 591 4.27 13.42 18.23
C GLY A 591 3.62 14.42 19.17
N GLY A 592 3.22 14.00 20.39
CA GLY A 592 2.58 14.86 21.37
C GLY A 592 1.11 15.18 21.09
N VAL A 593 0.47 14.47 20.16
CA VAL A 593 -0.94 14.67 19.81
C VAL A 593 -1.82 14.24 20.99
N ARG A 594 -2.73 15.12 21.41
CA ARG A 594 -3.74 14.81 22.43
C ARG A 594 -5.15 15.00 21.87
N PHE A 595 -6.11 14.22 22.35
CA PHE A 595 -7.52 14.39 21.98
C PHE A 595 -8.38 14.63 23.21
N PRO A 596 -9.58 15.22 23.09
CA PRO A 596 -10.48 15.38 24.21
C PRO A 596 -10.79 14.03 24.88
N GLY A 597 -10.70 13.97 26.21
CA GLY A 597 -10.93 12.72 26.97
C GLY A 597 -9.75 11.75 27.05
N THR A 598 -8.58 12.11 26.51
CA THR A 598 -7.32 11.42 26.80
C THR A 598 -6.62 12.13 27.97
N ASP A 599 -6.94 11.76 29.22
CA ASP A 599 -6.34 12.41 30.40
C ASP A 599 -4.81 12.26 30.44
N ALA A 600 -4.14 13.36 30.79
CA ALA A 600 -2.69 13.48 30.92
C ALA A 600 -2.11 12.81 32.19
N SER A 601 -2.73 11.73 32.66
CA SER A 601 -2.30 10.98 33.85
C SER A 601 -1.91 9.53 33.54
N VAL A 602 -1.34 9.28 32.36
CA VAL A 602 -0.36 8.20 32.25
C VAL A 602 0.96 8.83 32.68
N THR A 603 1.32 8.59 33.93
CA THR A 603 2.66 8.81 34.48
C THR A 603 3.71 8.48 33.43
N GLU A 604 4.71 9.34 33.29
CA GLU A 604 5.96 9.05 32.60
C GLU A 604 6.40 7.61 32.92
N GLU A 605 6.09 6.64 32.05
CA GLU A 605 6.95 5.49 31.92
C GLU A 605 8.24 6.09 31.38
N LYS A 606 9.26 6.13 32.25
CA LYS A 606 10.61 6.56 31.92
C LYS A 606 10.96 5.98 30.56
N ILE A 607 11.09 6.87 29.58
CA ILE A 607 11.72 6.60 28.29
C ILE A 607 13.04 5.91 28.61
N SER A 608 13.14 4.63 28.26
CA SER A 608 14.34 3.86 28.52
C SER A 608 15.45 4.36 27.59
N GLU A 609 16.73 4.12 27.93
CA GLU A 609 17.85 4.38 27.02
C GLU A 609 17.68 3.67 25.65
N GLU A 610 16.77 2.70 25.52
CA GLU A 610 16.41 2.01 24.28
C GLU A 610 15.56 2.87 23.32
N ASP A 611 14.65 3.72 23.82
CA ASP A 611 13.84 4.63 22.99
C ASP A 611 14.70 5.79 22.41
N VAL A 612 15.73 6.20 23.17
CA VAL A 612 16.74 7.18 22.73
C VAL A 612 17.73 6.54 21.73
N ALA A 613 17.99 5.24 21.84
CA ALA A 613 18.81 4.48 20.89
C ALA A 613 18.10 4.25 19.54
N GLU A 614 16.78 3.97 19.55
CA GLU A 614 15.96 3.80 18.34
C GLU A 614 15.86 5.10 17.53
N LEU A 615 15.76 6.26 18.21
CA LEU A 615 15.82 7.59 17.59
C LEU A 615 17.22 7.97 17.09
N ARG A 616 18.29 7.55 17.78
CA ARG A 616 19.68 7.70 17.30
C ARG A 616 19.94 6.85 16.06
N ILE A 617 19.35 5.66 15.96
CA ILE A 617 19.47 4.77 14.79
C ILE A 617 18.73 5.35 13.59
N ASN A 618 17.55 5.96 13.76
CA ASN A 618 16.83 6.61 12.66
C ASN A 618 17.46 7.96 12.23
N TYR A 619 18.07 8.70 13.17
CA TYR A 619 18.88 9.89 12.87
C TYR A 619 20.23 9.54 12.20
N VAL A 620 20.82 8.38 12.52
CA VAL A 620 22.04 7.85 11.90
C VAL A 620 21.75 7.23 10.52
N LYS A 621 20.62 6.53 10.32
CA LYS A 621 20.14 6.08 9.00
C LYS A 621 19.96 7.27 8.04
N HIS A 622 19.51 8.43 8.55
CA HIS A 622 19.41 9.68 7.79
C HIS A 622 20.78 10.32 7.47
N LYS A 623 21.85 9.99 8.21
CA LYS A 623 23.24 10.41 7.91
C LYS A 623 24.00 9.45 7.01
N VAL A 624 23.73 8.14 7.06
CA VAL A 624 24.38 7.12 6.21
C VAL A 624 23.86 7.18 4.76
N GLN A 625 22.59 7.58 4.56
CA GLN A 625 22.03 7.89 3.24
C GLN A 625 22.71 9.08 2.51
N ARG A 626 23.68 9.77 3.12
CA ARG A 626 24.49 10.82 2.47
C ARG A 626 25.68 10.31 1.65
N GLY A 627 25.92 8.99 1.61
CA GLY A 627 26.79 8.36 0.62
C GLY A 627 28.28 8.69 0.78
N ASP A 628 28.96 7.92 1.63
CA ASP A 628 30.36 7.54 1.42
C ASP A 628 30.37 6.08 0.91
N ARG A 629 31.06 5.84 -0.21
CA ARG A 629 31.05 4.59 -0.99
C ARG A 629 32.08 3.57 -0.47
N ASP A 630 31.91 2.30 -0.82
CA ASP A 630 32.91 1.63 -1.68
C ASP A 630 32.23 0.59 -2.62
N PRO A 631 32.71 0.42 -3.87
CA PRO A 631 32.08 -0.37 -4.92
C PRO A 631 32.78 -1.71 -5.12
N GLU A 632 32.04 -2.81 -5.08
CA GLU A 632 32.29 -4.00 -5.89
C GLU A 632 31.01 -4.85 -5.90
N LEU A 633 30.32 -4.84 -7.03
CA LEU A 633 29.06 -5.54 -7.33
C LEU A 633 29.34 -7.01 -7.69
N ASP A 634 28.47 -7.95 -7.29
CA ASP A 634 27.52 -8.63 -8.20
C ASP A 634 26.59 -9.63 -7.46
N HIS A 635 25.36 -9.79 -8.00
CA HIS A 635 24.30 -10.80 -7.75
C HIS A 635 23.02 -10.39 -6.97
N GLY A 636 22.13 -9.68 -7.68
CA GLY A 636 20.82 -10.26 -8.07
C GLY A 636 19.65 -10.26 -7.07
N ALA A 637 18.91 -9.14 -7.04
CA ALA A 637 17.46 -9.02 -6.79
C ALA A 637 16.85 -9.33 -5.39
N TRP A 638 17.63 -9.66 -4.37
CA TRP A 638 17.11 -9.86 -2.99
C TRP A 638 17.52 -8.79 -1.95
N GLU A 639 18.52 -7.95 -2.22
CA GLU A 639 19.03 -6.96 -1.26
C GLU A 639 18.12 -5.75 -0.98
N GLN A 640 16.91 -5.69 -1.58
CA GLN A 640 15.99 -4.56 -1.37
C GLN A 640 14.96 -4.78 -0.27
N VAL A 641 14.96 -5.95 0.40
CA VAL A 641 14.21 -6.15 1.64
C VAL A 641 15.18 -5.87 2.79
N PRO A 642 14.95 -4.86 3.66
CA PRO A 642 15.79 -4.65 4.84
C PRO A 642 15.89 -5.98 5.61
N GLU A 643 17.09 -6.41 6.01
CA GLU A 643 17.32 -7.68 6.71
C GLU A 643 16.31 -7.90 7.86
N ASP A 644 15.99 -6.82 8.58
CA ASP A 644 14.98 -6.76 9.65
C ASP A 644 13.58 -7.29 9.24
N THR A 645 13.17 -7.16 7.98
CA THR A 645 11.83 -7.57 7.49
C THR A 645 11.78 -9.03 7.07
N ALA A 646 12.85 -9.55 6.45
CA ALA A 646 12.94 -10.95 6.05
C ALA A 646 13.01 -11.87 7.27
N GLU A 647 13.78 -11.46 8.29
CA GLU A 647 13.85 -12.13 9.59
C GLU A 647 12.49 -12.13 10.30
N GLN A 648 11.81 -10.98 10.39
CA GLN A 648 10.49 -10.88 11.03
C GLN A 648 9.44 -11.74 10.33
N LEU A 649 9.49 -11.82 8.99
CA LEU A 649 8.63 -12.69 8.21
C LEU A 649 8.95 -14.17 8.47
N LEU A 650 10.23 -14.53 8.59
CA LEU A 650 10.64 -15.89 8.91
C LEU A 650 10.21 -16.30 10.32
N CYS A 651 10.36 -15.41 11.31
CA CYS A 651 9.88 -15.58 12.67
C CYS A 651 8.36 -15.82 12.71
N ARG A 652 7.58 -14.95 12.05
CA ARG A 652 6.11 -15.10 11.99
C ARG A 652 5.67 -16.33 11.21
N ALA A 653 6.39 -16.68 10.14
CA ALA A 653 6.14 -17.89 9.38
C ALA A 653 6.40 -19.14 10.24
N ALA A 654 7.48 -19.15 11.02
CA ALA A 654 7.82 -20.22 11.93
C ALA A 654 6.83 -20.33 13.11
N GLU A 655 6.43 -19.21 13.70
CA GLU A 655 5.42 -19.14 14.77
C GLU A 655 4.04 -19.65 14.32
N ALA A 656 3.68 -19.41 13.07
CA ALA A 656 2.41 -19.85 12.49
C ALA A 656 2.47 -21.25 11.82
N GLY A 657 3.61 -21.94 11.90
CA GLY A 657 3.78 -23.29 11.33
C GLY A 657 3.82 -23.35 9.80
N LEU A 658 4.24 -22.26 9.14
CA LEU A 658 4.15 -22.08 7.69
C LEU A 658 5.37 -22.67 6.93
N VAL A 659 5.54 -24.00 6.93
CA VAL A 659 6.74 -24.72 6.42
C VAL A 659 7.21 -24.30 5.01
N PRO A 660 6.35 -24.18 3.98
CA PRO A 660 6.76 -23.74 2.64
C PRO A 660 7.19 -22.27 2.58
N LEU A 661 6.60 -21.38 3.40
CA LEU A 661 7.04 -20.00 3.50
C LEU A 661 8.38 -19.92 4.24
N VAL A 662 8.58 -20.72 5.29
CA VAL A 662 9.87 -20.91 5.94
C VAL A 662 10.90 -21.40 4.91
N ARG A 663 10.62 -22.47 4.15
CA ARG A 663 11.49 -22.97 3.06
C ARG A 663 11.84 -21.91 2.04
N LEU A 664 10.84 -21.16 1.57
CA LEU A 664 11.05 -20.11 0.58
C LEU A 664 11.95 -19.02 1.16
N LEU A 665 11.59 -18.48 2.33
CA LEU A 665 12.39 -17.44 2.99
C LEU A 665 13.83 -17.91 3.24
N LEU A 666 14.02 -19.17 3.64
CA LEU A 666 15.35 -19.76 3.83
C LEU A 666 16.13 -19.95 2.52
N ARG A 667 15.48 -20.42 1.44
CA ARG A 667 16.08 -20.52 0.10
C ARG A 667 16.52 -19.17 -0.43
N GLU A 668 15.79 -18.13 -0.05
CA GLU A 668 16.02 -16.75 -0.47
C GLU A 668 16.91 -15.97 0.50
N GLY A 669 17.57 -16.67 1.43
CA GLY A 669 18.63 -16.11 2.29
C GLY A 669 18.14 -15.39 3.54
N ALA A 670 16.88 -15.57 3.97
CA ALA A 670 16.41 -15.00 5.23
C ALA A 670 17.25 -15.50 6.41
N PRO A 671 17.72 -14.62 7.30
CA PRO A 671 18.61 -14.99 8.38
C PRO A 671 17.88 -15.88 9.39
N VAL A 672 18.47 -17.05 9.66
CA VAL A 672 18.05 -17.97 10.72
C VAL A 672 18.54 -17.54 12.10
N GLU A 673 19.56 -16.68 12.14
CA GLU A 673 20.24 -16.21 13.36
C GLU A 673 20.52 -14.70 13.27
N GLY A 674 20.11 -13.97 14.32
CA GLY A 674 19.94 -12.51 14.35
C GLY A 674 18.46 -12.23 14.63
N GLY A 675 18.01 -11.18 15.32
CA GLY A 675 18.62 -10.15 16.15
C GLY A 675 17.50 -9.29 16.76
N THR A 676 16.90 -9.73 17.88
CA THR A 676 15.85 -9.02 18.66
C THR A 676 14.70 -8.39 17.85
N LEU A 677 13.56 -9.09 17.80
CA LEU A 677 12.25 -8.48 17.53
C LEU A 677 12.13 -7.13 18.26
N GLN A 678 11.95 -6.02 17.55
CA GLN A 678 11.44 -4.78 18.12
C GLN A 678 9.93 -4.66 17.80
N GLY A 679 9.13 -4.46 18.84
CA GLY A 679 7.67 -4.36 18.76
C GLY A 679 6.96 -5.27 19.77
N GLN A 680 5.63 -5.26 19.79
CA GLN A 680 4.82 -5.94 20.83
C GLN A 680 4.95 -7.46 20.93
N TYR A 681 5.64 -8.09 19.98
CA TYR A 681 5.98 -9.51 20.00
C TYR A 681 7.42 -9.76 20.53
N ALA A 682 8.12 -8.72 20.97
CA ALA A 682 9.43 -8.74 21.64
C ALA A 682 9.37 -9.26 23.09
N ARG A 683 8.50 -10.22 23.39
CA ARG A 683 8.69 -11.01 24.60
C ARG A 683 9.77 -12.05 24.28
N HIS A 684 11.03 -11.69 24.58
CA HIS A 684 12.13 -12.63 24.85
C HIS A 684 13.02 -13.10 23.69
N GLY A 685 13.55 -12.21 22.84
CA GLY A 685 14.72 -12.54 21.98
C GLY A 685 14.63 -13.87 21.21
N SER A 686 13.42 -14.24 20.78
CA SER A 686 13.11 -15.57 20.26
C SER A 686 13.38 -15.64 18.77
N THR A 687 14.22 -16.58 18.35
CA THR A 687 14.55 -16.86 16.94
C THR A 687 13.42 -17.64 16.26
N PRO A 688 13.40 -17.73 14.91
CA PRO A 688 12.39 -18.52 14.20
C PRO A 688 12.31 -19.96 14.72
N LEU A 689 13.44 -20.55 15.11
CA LEU A 689 13.48 -21.91 15.67
C LEU A 689 12.81 -21.99 17.03
N ILE A 690 13.02 -21.01 17.91
CA ILE A 690 12.33 -20.93 19.21
C ILE A 690 10.82 -20.84 19.02
N LEU A 691 10.37 -20.02 18.07
CA LEU A 691 8.94 -19.84 17.78
C LEU A 691 8.31 -21.11 17.19
N ALA A 692 8.99 -21.79 16.25
CA ALA A 692 8.54 -23.08 15.73
C ALA A 692 8.44 -24.16 16.81
N VAL A 693 9.42 -24.20 17.73
CA VAL A 693 9.43 -25.15 18.85
C VAL A 693 8.30 -24.87 19.83
N MET A 694 8.10 -23.61 20.22
CA MET A 694 7.01 -23.19 21.12
C MET A 694 5.62 -23.45 20.53
N GLY A 695 5.46 -23.32 19.21
CA GLY A 695 4.24 -23.64 18.48
C GLY A 695 4.03 -25.12 18.17
N ASN A 696 4.97 -26.00 18.53
CA ASN A 696 4.98 -27.43 18.18
C ASN A 696 4.97 -27.69 16.65
N HIS A 697 5.64 -26.85 15.87
CA HIS A 697 5.69 -26.96 14.41
C HIS A 697 6.93 -27.74 13.96
N VAL A 698 6.90 -29.07 14.13
CA VAL A 698 8.03 -29.99 13.87
C VAL A 698 8.65 -29.78 12.48
N CYS A 699 7.84 -29.67 11.44
CA CYS A 699 8.33 -29.49 10.07
C CYS A 699 9.00 -28.12 9.84
N CYS A 700 8.56 -27.06 10.53
CA CYS A 700 9.23 -25.76 10.46
C CYS A 700 10.57 -25.81 11.18
N ALA A 701 10.62 -26.45 12.36
CA ALA A 701 11.86 -26.67 13.08
C ALA A 701 12.85 -27.51 12.26
N GLU A 702 12.40 -28.56 11.57
CA GLU A 702 13.22 -29.37 10.65
C GLU A 702 13.87 -28.49 9.58
N GLU A 703 13.10 -27.64 8.90
CA GLU A 703 13.61 -26.75 7.85
C GLU A 703 14.62 -25.72 8.37
N LEU A 704 14.32 -25.11 9.52
CA LEU A 704 15.20 -24.13 10.15
C LEU A 704 16.54 -24.76 10.58
N LEU A 705 16.49 -25.97 11.15
CA LEU A 705 17.68 -26.73 11.54
C LEU A 705 18.51 -27.16 10.32
N GLN A 706 17.85 -27.58 9.23
CA GLN A 706 18.52 -27.89 7.96
C GLN A 706 19.24 -26.67 7.36
N HIS A 707 18.71 -25.46 7.59
CA HIS A 707 19.31 -24.19 7.18
C HIS A 707 20.18 -23.53 8.27
N ARG A 708 20.74 -24.35 9.19
CA ARG A 708 21.75 -23.97 10.19
C ARG A 708 21.27 -23.09 11.35
N ALA A 709 19.97 -23.07 11.68
CA ALA A 709 19.53 -22.49 12.95
C ALA A 709 20.16 -23.25 14.13
N GLN A 710 20.80 -22.57 15.09
CA GLN A 710 21.44 -23.26 16.23
C GLN A 710 20.42 -23.72 17.27
N PRO A 711 20.41 -25.01 17.62
CA PRO A 711 19.51 -25.53 18.64
C PRO A 711 19.94 -25.24 20.09
N GLN A 712 21.06 -24.55 20.30
CA GLN A 712 21.61 -24.21 21.63
C GLN A 712 21.36 -22.75 22.04
N GLN A 713 20.53 -22.01 21.30
CA GLN A 713 20.26 -20.59 21.58
C GLN A 713 19.57 -20.37 22.93
N ARG A 714 19.99 -19.30 23.62
CA ARG A 714 19.38 -18.80 24.86
C ARG A 714 18.71 -17.47 24.55
N ASP A 715 17.55 -17.20 25.16
CA ASP A 715 16.95 -15.87 25.04
C ASP A 715 17.81 -14.80 25.75
N ALA A 716 17.49 -13.53 25.49
CA ALA A 716 18.18 -12.38 26.09
C ALA A 716 18.06 -12.30 27.63
N HIS A 717 17.34 -13.22 28.27
CA HIS A 717 17.07 -13.25 29.71
C HIS A 717 17.64 -14.50 30.40
N GLY A 718 18.37 -15.35 29.66
CA GLY A 718 19.02 -16.54 30.21
C GLY A 718 18.05 -17.68 30.57
N MET A 719 16.83 -17.68 30.04
CA MET A 719 15.81 -18.71 30.26
C MET A 719 15.86 -19.80 29.16
N PRO A 720 15.29 -21.01 29.41
CA PRO A 720 15.99 -22.28 29.21
C PRO A 720 16.02 -22.83 27.78
N THR A 721 16.94 -23.77 27.55
CA THR A 721 17.21 -24.48 26.30
C THR A 721 15.96 -24.96 25.55
N LEU A 722 16.00 -24.94 24.21
CA LEU A 722 14.95 -25.39 23.30
C LEU A 722 14.36 -26.77 23.66
N LEU A 723 15.19 -27.67 24.21
CA LEU A 723 14.76 -28.95 24.76
C LEU A 723 13.66 -28.80 25.83
N LYS A 724 13.82 -27.88 26.79
CA LYS A 724 12.82 -27.62 27.83
C LYS A 724 11.54 -26.97 27.29
N ALA A 725 11.61 -26.29 26.14
CA ALA A 725 10.43 -25.78 25.44
C ALA A 725 9.71 -26.88 24.64
N ALA A 726 10.46 -27.71 23.92
CA ALA A 726 9.97 -28.84 23.12
C ALA A 726 9.30 -29.94 23.95
N GLU A 727 9.72 -30.10 25.21
CA GLU A 727 9.14 -31.04 26.17
C GLU A 727 7.65 -30.78 26.47
N ARG A 728 7.15 -29.57 26.21
CA ARG A 728 5.71 -29.23 26.30
C ARG A 728 4.93 -29.58 25.04
N CYS A 729 5.63 -29.91 23.96
CA CYS A 729 5.12 -29.90 22.60
C CYS A 729 5.06 -31.31 21.98
N GLY A 730 5.94 -32.25 22.38
CA GLY A 730 5.80 -33.68 22.07
C GLY A 730 7.10 -34.40 21.73
N GLN A 731 7.08 -35.74 21.74
CA GLN A 731 8.24 -36.62 21.58
C GLN A 731 9.06 -36.32 20.31
N ARG A 732 8.42 -36.16 19.15
CA ARG A 732 9.10 -35.95 17.87
C ARG A 732 9.92 -34.66 17.82
N MET A 733 9.47 -33.60 18.48
CA MET A 733 10.22 -32.34 18.55
C MET A 733 11.49 -32.50 19.40
N VAL A 734 11.42 -33.28 20.47
CA VAL A 734 12.58 -33.60 21.32
C VAL A 734 13.60 -34.44 20.55
N GLU A 735 13.16 -35.49 19.85
CA GLU A 735 14.01 -36.29 18.97
C GLU A 735 14.72 -35.43 17.92
N LEU A 736 13.97 -34.57 17.23
CA LEU A 736 14.50 -33.66 16.21
C LEU A 736 15.60 -32.73 16.75
N LEU A 737 15.37 -32.13 17.93
CA LEU A 737 16.37 -31.25 18.54
C LEU A 737 17.62 -32.02 18.99
N LEU A 738 17.47 -33.27 19.46
CA LEU A 738 18.59 -34.15 19.82
C LEU A 738 19.38 -34.61 18.59
N GLU A 739 18.70 -34.94 17.48
CA GLU A 739 19.31 -35.21 16.18
C GLU A 739 20.16 -34.01 15.72
N ALA A 740 19.68 -32.78 15.99
CA ALA A 740 20.39 -31.54 15.76
C ALA A 740 21.43 -31.17 16.85
N ARG A 741 21.71 -32.08 17.80
CA ARG A 741 22.68 -31.94 18.90
C ARG A 741 22.37 -30.87 19.95
N ALA A 742 21.09 -30.60 20.21
CA ALA A 742 20.68 -29.76 21.33
C ALA A 742 21.23 -30.31 22.66
N ASP A 743 21.67 -29.42 23.56
CA ASP A 743 22.34 -29.81 24.81
C ASP A 743 21.37 -30.41 25.84
N VAL A 744 21.64 -31.67 26.20
CA VAL A 744 20.90 -32.44 27.21
C VAL A 744 21.25 -32.05 28.65
N GLU A 745 22.41 -31.41 28.88
CA GLU A 745 22.91 -30.98 30.19
C GLU A 745 22.89 -29.45 30.31
N ALA A 746 21.74 -28.82 30.06
CA ALA A 746 21.58 -27.39 30.24
C ALA A 746 21.71 -26.99 31.73
N THR A 747 22.94 -26.82 32.21
CA THR A 747 23.21 -26.27 33.53
C THR A 747 23.02 -24.76 33.48
N ASP A 748 22.11 -24.28 34.32
CA ASP A 748 22.01 -22.90 34.73
C ASP A 748 23.38 -22.45 35.27
N THR A 749 24.14 -21.70 34.47
CA THR A 749 25.42 -21.09 34.87
C THR A 749 25.21 -19.87 35.76
N ALA A 750 24.32 -19.97 36.76
CA ALA A 750 24.29 -19.10 37.91
C ALA A 750 25.32 -19.55 38.97
N SER A 751 26.59 -19.78 38.56
CA SER A 751 27.72 -20.05 39.47
C SER A 751 28.38 -18.78 40.02
N ARG A 752 27.70 -17.62 39.95
CA ARG A 752 28.18 -16.35 40.52
C ARG A 752 27.22 -15.80 41.60
N SER A 753 26.96 -16.54 42.67
CA SER A 753 26.52 -15.91 43.94
C SER A 753 26.68 -16.75 45.21
N GLU A 754 27.55 -17.77 45.24
CA GLU A 754 27.87 -18.49 46.50
C GLU A 754 28.51 -17.60 47.60
N ARG A 755 28.85 -16.33 47.31
CA ARG A 755 29.32 -15.37 48.34
C ARG A 755 28.25 -14.43 48.89
N GLY A 756 27.00 -14.47 48.40
CA GLY A 756 25.95 -13.51 48.77
C GLY A 756 24.90 -14.00 49.78
N LEU A 757 24.76 -15.32 49.99
CA LEU A 757 23.60 -15.90 50.68
C LEU A 757 23.85 -16.37 52.12
N ALA A 758 24.94 -15.92 52.76
CA ALA A 758 25.19 -16.17 54.17
C ALA A 758 24.41 -15.24 55.13
N ARG A 759 23.35 -14.55 54.69
CA ARG A 759 22.70 -13.50 55.51
C ARG A 759 21.18 -13.50 55.64
N ASN A 760 20.45 -14.45 55.07
CA ASN A 760 18.99 -14.51 55.28
C ASN A 760 18.53 -15.92 55.63
N GLU A 761 18.77 -16.33 56.88
CA GLU A 761 18.03 -17.40 57.52
C GLU A 761 16.62 -16.89 57.86
N GLY A 762 15.64 -17.15 56.99
CA GLY A 762 14.26 -16.74 57.28
C GLY A 762 13.17 -17.25 56.36
N ASN A 763 13.49 -17.79 55.16
CA ASN A 763 12.44 -18.22 54.22
C ASN A 763 12.88 -19.40 53.33
N ALA A 764 13.12 -20.57 53.93
CA ALA A 764 13.65 -21.75 53.24
C ALA A 764 12.58 -22.68 52.60
N GLY A 765 11.30 -22.31 52.64
CA GLY A 765 10.19 -23.19 52.19
C GLY A 765 9.84 -23.15 50.70
N ALA A 766 10.15 -22.05 49.99
CA ALA A 766 9.81 -21.88 48.56
C ALA A 766 11.04 -21.98 47.63
N ASP A 767 12.23 -21.71 48.17
CA ASP A 767 13.49 -21.61 47.42
C ASP A 767 14.12 -22.96 47.07
N TRP A 768 13.60 -24.07 47.60
CA TRP A 768 14.14 -25.42 47.36
C TRP A 768 13.52 -26.12 46.13
N LEU A 769 12.26 -25.83 45.80
CA LEU A 769 11.57 -26.34 44.61
C LEU A 769 12.14 -25.74 43.33
N ASP A 770 12.56 -24.48 43.39
CA ASP A 770 13.20 -23.78 42.27
C ASP A 770 14.61 -24.36 41.97
N ARG A 771 15.28 -24.93 42.99
CA ARG A 771 16.57 -25.63 42.82
C ARG A 771 16.45 -26.98 42.10
N TRP A 772 15.28 -27.60 42.06
CA TRP A 772 15.06 -28.94 41.48
C TRP A 772 14.73 -28.94 39.98
N ASN A 773 14.37 -27.80 39.39
CA ASN A 773 13.84 -27.72 38.02
C ASN A 773 14.93 -27.41 36.96
N ARG A 774 16.15 -27.93 37.19
CA ARG A 774 17.38 -27.48 36.52
C ARG A 774 17.75 -28.20 35.23
N THR A 775 17.21 -29.40 34.94
CA THR A 775 17.52 -30.11 33.68
C THR A 775 16.26 -30.56 32.95
N PRO A 776 16.31 -30.73 31.62
CA PRO A 776 15.17 -31.18 30.81
C PRO A 776 14.58 -32.53 31.32
N LEU A 777 15.47 -33.49 31.63
CA LEU A 777 15.08 -34.78 32.22
C LEU A 777 14.33 -34.67 33.57
N HIS A 778 14.67 -33.72 34.44
CA HIS A 778 13.96 -33.53 35.71
C HIS A 778 12.52 -33.06 35.53
N TRP A 779 12.29 -32.19 34.54
CA TRP A 779 10.95 -31.68 34.25
C TRP A 779 10.05 -32.78 33.70
N ALA A 780 10.56 -33.58 32.76
CA ALA A 780 9.83 -34.70 32.18
C ALA A 780 9.40 -35.72 33.24
N VAL A 781 10.28 -36.05 34.20
CA VAL A 781 9.96 -36.93 35.34
C VAL A 781 8.92 -36.29 36.27
N PHE A 782 9.05 -35.00 36.58
CA PHE A 782 8.12 -34.31 37.50
C PHE A 782 6.70 -34.16 36.92
N HIS A 783 6.56 -34.13 35.60
CA HIS A 783 5.27 -34.02 34.92
C HIS A 783 4.74 -35.33 34.31
N GLY A 784 5.51 -36.43 34.39
CA GLY A 784 5.05 -37.76 33.99
C GLY A 784 5.11 -38.04 32.49
N HIS A 785 6.03 -37.39 31.75
CA HIS A 785 6.21 -37.59 30.31
C HIS A 785 7.20 -38.74 30.04
N VAL A 786 6.70 -39.98 30.06
CA VAL A 786 7.53 -41.20 30.05
C VAL A 786 8.34 -41.35 28.76
N GLU A 787 7.70 -41.20 27.60
CA GLU A 787 8.35 -41.33 26.28
C GLU A 787 9.51 -40.32 26.13
N VAL A 788 9.30 -39.09 26.62
CA VAL A 788 10.32 -38.04 26.65
C VAL A 788 11.46 -38.40 27.62
N CYS A 789 11.15 -38.98 28.79
CA CYS A 789 12.19 -39.44 29.72
C CYS A 789 13.07 -40.53 29.10
N GLN A 790 12.47 -41.47 28.36
CA GLN A 790 13.20 -42.54 27.71
C GLN A 790 14.18 -41.99 26.68
N VAL A 791 13.72 -41.12 25.79
CA VAL A 791 14.54 -40.47 24.76
C VAL A 791 15.70 -39.68 25.37
N LEU A 792 15.47 -38.92 26.44
CA LEU A 792 16.51 -38.14 27.12
C LEU A 792 17.55 -39.02 27.84
N VAL A 793 17.13 -40.13 28.44
CA VAL A 793 18.04 -41.09 29.10
C VAL A 793 18.90 -41.83 28.07
N GLU A 794 18.32 -42.24 26.94
CA GLU A 794 19.05 -42.86 25.82
C GLU A 794 20.07 -41.89 25.21
N ALA A 795 19.74 -40.59 25.16
CA ALA A 795 20.64 -39.52 24.74
C ALA A 795 21.71 -39.14 25.79
N GLY A 796 21.72 -39.80 26.97
CA GLY A 796 22.73 -39.61 28.00
C GLY A 796 22.52 -38.41 28.93
N ALA A 797 21.32 -37.83 28.97
CA ALA A 797 20.99 -36.72 29.87
C ALA A 797 21.18 -37.13 31.34
N ARG A 798 21.95 -36.35 32.11
CA ARG A 798 22.15 -36.58 33.55
C ARG A 798 21.37 -35.57 34.37
N THR A 799 20.92 -36.02 35.53
CA THR A 799 20.44 -35.14 36.57
C THR A 799 21.64 -34.57 37.34
N SER A 800 21.69 -33.28 37.60
CA SER A 800 22.71 -32.68 38.47
C SER A 800 22.59 -33.22 39.90
N GLY A 801 23.25 -34.35 40.19
CA GLY A 801 23.26 -35.03 41.48
C GLY A 801 22.94 -36.52 41.38
N THR A 802 23.57 -37.34 42.23
CA THR A 802 23.44 -38.81 42.31
C THR A 802 22.01 -39.32 42.58
N VAL A 803 21.12 -38.43 43.01
CA VAL A 803 19.73 -38.72 43.39
C VAL A 803 18.78 -38.77 42.18
N GLY A 804 19.02 -37.96 41.14
CA GLY A 804 18.10 -37.89 40.00
C GLY A 804 18.31 -39.00 38.96
N GLU A 805 19.52 -39.56 38.86
CA GLU A 805 19.84 -40.67 37.95
C GLU A 805 19.17 -41.97 38.44
N HIS A 806 19.07 -42.11 39.77
CA HIS A 806 18.28 -43.16 40.41
C HIS A 806 16.78 -42.91 40.28
N ALA A 807 16.30 -41.66 40.39
CA ALA A 807 14.89 -41.32 40.24
C ALA A 807 14.36 -41.53 38.80
N GLY A 808 15.13 -41.15 37.77
CA GLY A 808 14.77 -41.39 36.37
C GLY A 808 14.73 -42.87 36.01
N ARG A 809 15.74 -43.65 36.45
CA ARG A 809 15.74 -45.12 36.31
C ARG A 809 14.61 -45.79 37.11
N PHE A 810 14.27 -45.25 38.28
CA PHE A 810 13.16 -45.74 39.10
C PHE A 810 11.79 -45.43 38.48
N PHE A 811 11.63 -44.28 37.82
CA PHE A 811 10.40 -43.88 37.11
C PHE A 811 10.16 -44.75 35.87
N ILE A 812 11.21 -44.99 35.07
CA ILE A 812 11.18 -45.90 33.92
C ILE A 812 10.90 -47.35 34.37
N ALA A 813 11.46 -47.79 35.50
CA ALA A 813 11.24 -49.13 36.04
C ALA A 813 9.88 -49.33 36.74
N THR A 814 9.25 -48.27 37.27
CA THR A 814 7.95 -48.37 37.95
C THR A 814 6.77 -48.41 36.99
N GLU A 815 6.88 -47.83 35.80
CA GLU A 815 5.83 -47.96 34.78
C GLU A 815 5.90 -49.33 34.07
N ALA A 816 7.10 -49.89 33.87
CA ALA A 816 7.28 -51.26 33.39
C ALA A 816 6.65 -52.33 34.31
N CYS A 817 6.35 -51.98 35.58
CA CYS A 817 5.72 -52.87 36.57
C CYS A 817 4.20 -52.70 36.72
N GLY A 818 3.55 -51.77 35.99
CA GLY A 818 2.09 -51.65 35.90
C GLY A 818 1.40 -50.78 36.97
N ASN A 819 0.69 -49.74 36.48
CA ASN A 819 -0.42 -48.99 37.08
C ASN A 819 -0.29 -48.55 38.56
N LEU A 820 0.55 -47.55 38.83
CA LEU A 820 0.41 -46.71 40.02
C LEU A 820 -0.27 -45.36 39.66
N PRO A 821 -1.26 -44.88 40.45
CA PRO A 821 -1.92 -43.61 40.20
C PRO A 821 -0.95 -42.42 40.23
N HIS A 822 -1.10 -41.47 39.31
CA HIS A 822 -0.26 -40.26 39.14
C HIS A 822 -0.04 -39.45 40.44
N ARG A 823 -0.96 -39.56 41.40
CA ARG A 823 -0.90 -38.91 42.72
C ARG A 823 0.11 -39.57 43.67
N VAL A 824 0.29 -40.89 43.55
CA VAL A 824 1.25 -41.68 44.34
C VAL A 824 2.67 -41.39 43.88
N LEU A 825 2.93 -41.36 42.56
CA LEU A 825 4.23 -40.98 41.99
C LEU A 825 4.67 -39.58 42.44
N LYS A 826 3.74 -38.62 42.45
CA LYS A 826 3.99 -37.23 42.89
C LYS A 826 4.34 -37.14 44.38
N GLN A 827 3.69 -37.96 45.22
CA GLN A 827 4.01 -38.05 46.65
C GLN A 827 5.35 -38.75 46.88
N THR A 828 5.63 -39.87 46.21
CA THR A 828 6.89 -40.61 46.36
C THR A 828 8.10 -39.76 45.96
N ALA A 829 8.00 -38.99 44.85
CA ALA A 829 9.05 -38.06 44.43
C ALA A 829 9.30 -36.92 45.45
N SER A 830 8.26 -36.47 46.17
CA SER A 830 8.40 -35.44 47.21
C SER A 830 8.94 -35.96 48.56
N PHE A 831 8.94 -37.27 48.81
CA PHE A 831 9.39 -37.87 50.08
C PHE A 831 10.86 -38.29 50.10
N VAL A 832 11.52 -38.35 48.95
CA VAL A 832 12.95 -38.65 48.85
C VAL A 832 13.76 -37.39 49.16
N THR A 833 13.93 -37.09 50.45
CA THR A 833 14.83 -36.02 50.90
C THR A 833 16.28 -36.54 51.04
N PRO A 834 17.31 -35.71 50.78
CA PRO A 834 18.71 -36.13 50.89
C PRO A 834 19.10 -36.70 52.25
N ARG A 835 18.39 -36.29 53.31
CA ARG A 835 18.67 -36.72 54.69
C ARG A 835 18.30 -38.18 54.98
N ALA A 836 17.36 -38.76 54.21
CA ALA A 836 16.99 -40.18 54.33
C ALA A 836 17.92 -41.11 53.53
N LEU A 837 18.56 -40.59 52.47
CA LEU A 837 19.50 -41.35 51.63
C LEU A 837 20.97 -41.20 52.07
N ALA A 838 21.31 -40.16 52.83
CA ALA A 838 22.69 -39.91 53.28
C ALA A 838 23.14 -40.80 54.45
N THR A 839 22.21 -41.43 55.19
CA THR A 839 22.56 -42.15 56.43
C THR A 839 22.65 -43.67 56.30
N GLU A 840 22.23 -44.29 55.20
CA GLU A 840 22.24 -45.75 55.11
C GLU A 840 22.72 -46.25 53.74
N ARG A 841 23.90 -46.89 53.74
CA ARG A 841 24.33 -47.74 52.62
C ARG A 841 23.44 -48.98 52.62
N PHE A 842 22.60 -49.16 51.60
CA PHE A 842 21.80 -50.37 51.44
C PHE A 842 22.12 -51.09 50.12
N PRO A 843 22.75 -52.27 50.17
CA PRO A 843 23.05 -53.06 48.98
C PRO A 843 21.86 -53.83 48.41
N ASP A 844 20.78 -54.08 49.16
CA ASP A 844 19.67 -54.92 48.69
C ASP A 844 18.32 -54.32 49.13
N GLY A 845 17.50 -53.92 48.17
CA GLY A 845 16.25 -53.13 48.30
C GLY A 845 15.07 -53.76 49.06
N GLY A 846 15.33 -54.54 50.11
CA GLY A 846 14.32 -55.16 50.98
C GLY A 846 13.52 -54.22 51.91
N PRO A 847 14.07 -53.11 52.47
CA PRO A 847 13.36 -52.33 53.50
C PRO A 847 12.31 -51.33 52.97
N ILE A 848 12.42 -50.87 51.72
CA ILE A 848 11.51 -49.87 51.14
C ILE A 848 10.09 -50.43 50.97
N ARG A 849 9.98 -51.74 50.72
CA ARG A 849 8.68 -52.45 50.63
C ARG A 849 7.95 -52.47 51.98
N LYS A 850 8.67 -52.60 53.10
CA LYS A 850 8.11 -52.50 54.45
C LYS A 850 7.64 -51.08 54.80
N LEU A 851 8.27 -50.05 54.24
CA LEU A 851 7.84 -48.67 54.48
C LEU A 851 6.52 -48.36 53.76
N LEU A 852 6.36 -48.90 52.54
CA LEU A 852 5.13 -48.78 51.74
C LEU A 852 3.98 -49.62 52.33
N ASP A 853 4.23 -50.85 52.78
CA ASP A 853 3.19 -51.70 53.40
C ASP A 853 2.70 -51.18 54.78
N SER A 854 3.47 -50.32 55.45
CA SER A 854 3.09 -49.77 56.76
C SER A 854 2.18 -48.53 56.70
N LYS A 855 1.95 -47.96 55.51
CA LYS A 855 1.23 -46.69 55.33
C LYS A 855 0.22 -46.65 54.17
N VAL A 856 -0.06 -47.79 53.53
CA VAL A 856 -1.31 -48.06 52.78
C VAL A 856 -2.33 -48.60 53.76
#